data_AF-A0A5C6BBC4-F1
#
_entry.id   AF-A0A5C6BBC4-F1
#
_cell.length_a   1.000
_cell.length_b   1.000
_cell.length_c   1.000
_cell.angle_alpha   90.00
_cell.angle_beta   90.00
_cell.angle_gamma   90.00
#
_symmetry.space_group_name_H-M   'P 1'
#
loop_
_entity.id
_entity.type
_entity.pdbx_description
1 polymer ?
#
loop_
_entity_poly.entity_id
_entity_poly.type
_entity_poly.pdbx_seq_one_letter_code
_entity_poly.pdbx_strand_id
1 'polypeptide(L)'
;MPANEEFWRRPSRMHVVFAISALVLTFATVLMLVKDYDDEWRVYQREFSKKDAERAEREEKAIADKAYLETEANLKGKLKDAEDDVKSRQAEVDEIEKEIAELSTVTLALNRSVKFKRAERDKARADYDLAISKDAPKARQDQLKEIFDSKQAIVSDMEQELDEQTAALNNNAEVLKELRSAQSAAKEELKDHTEDFVRIQGDRLAKEPESWVAITKKTFVNVPLLDLNPTNKIQQIWLPDLTINLGGMKDVPRFDRCITCHLATDRVGAGNVPDFPESEYPHPFATHPRTDLFITASSPHSQAKFGCTICHDGQGSGTSFHNASHTPNDPVIAAEWKKEYEYFHNHFWENPMYPDRFKESTCLKCHHGVTELAEHPKFGASAPKVVDGWETVEKFGCFGCHEIRGYDGLKSIGPDLRLEPSTPEQAAKIAEDPNAIPGKLRKVGPSLRHIKSKVTTGWTQVWVEEPKSFRPSTRMPQFFHLSNQQDEVAKKYSPVEIAGTVAYLMSRSEAFDELSPEEGYTPEAERGKQTFATRGCLNCHNHADFPESQSDFGPDLTKVHEKLLPGEAGFRWLYTWIREPSRYHARTKMPDLFLDPEVKDGVTIDPAADIAAYLQQGGSKNFGMLEWNGPGVEADKSALDEMVQMFLAKAISLRSAKQAMIDGKLPENMTEETIKGDEIELFGETITEEMKLRYIGRRTISRYGCYGCHDIPGFEDARPIGTALQDWGRKDPSKLAFEHIGEYLHHFGEPNGSSTAERAKLAVMNAENESFPADENPETELAVAYFYDQINHHGRPGFAWQKLRAPRSYDYRKIETKGYDERLRMPKFPFSEEENEAVVTFVLGLTADPPESEYVYTPTGPDKDRLEGEKLLKKYNCTGCHMVDMPEILAAIDPEELLATDTSGEYPEALELLYKLKPIHQGETGETMHLPATEYDEARDLPVISFHGMATATPDPDDAIEDQEYSFQLWEPLQVGETLMLPSEPMLVPAQQLVSNNKGRGGEFARFLVKYLVEQDSQLQSGDAWQMSPPPLYQEGIKVQTPWLYKFLKNPDRLRFSTVLRMPKFNMSDEEALVLANYFAAVNGAEYPYQDIPQREPEYLSIQNAKYPHYLEESWKLFNIPRPDGLCVKCHQFGGMEYTSTDPKDKRGPNLNRVESRLRPDWTLLWISNPKWITPYTAMPQNFKKATPQFPQFFGGEGDVQTRAIRDALMNYHRMMEQNEKVAGSETAPGQAGGQ
;
A
#
# COMPACT_ATOMS: atom_id res chain seq x y z
N MET A 1 95.17 -32.29 -22.46
CA MET A 1 94.20 -33.26 -21.90
C MET A 1 92.83 -32.88 -22.45
N PRO A 2 92.15 -33.74 -23.22
CA PRO A 2 90.78 -33.46 -23.65
C PRO A 2 89.83 -33.66 -22.45
N ALA A 3 88.89 -32.74 -22.25
CA ALA A 3 87.87 -32.87 -21.21
C ALA A 3 86.85 -33.92 -21.67
N ASN A 4 86.64 -34.94 -20.83
CA ASN A 4 85.63 -35.96 -21.06
C ASN A 4 84.28 -35.32 -20.73
N GLU A 5 83.48 -34.99 -21.75
CA GLU A 5 82.07 -34.62 -21.56
C GLU A 5 81.25 -35.86 -21.20
N GLU A 6 81.53 -36.47 -20.05
CA GLU A 6 80.62 -37.45 -19.45
C GLU A 6 79.56 -36.69 -18.67
N PHE A 7 78.35 -36.61 -19.22
CA PHE A 7 77.18 -36.15 -18.49
C PHE A 7 77.02 -37.00 -17.21
N TRP A 8 76.94 -36.35 -16.05
CA TRP A 8 76.79 -37.00 -14.73
C TRP A 8 75.59 -37.98 -14.69
N ARG A 9 74.60 -37.83 -15.60
CA ARG A 9 73.47 -38.75 -15.77
C ARG A 9 73.31 -39.13 -17.24
N ARG A 10 72.95 -40.40 -17.51
CA ARG A 10 72.75 -40.93 -18.88
C ARG A 10 71.65 -40.13 -19.61
N PRO A 11 71.92 -39.50 -20.78
CA PRO A 11 70.96 -38.68 -21.52
C PRO A 11 69.64 -39.39 -21.85
N SER A 12 69.69 -40.67 -22.22
CA SER A 12 68.48 -41.46 -22.53
C SER A 12 67.51 -41.59 -21.35
N ARG A 13 68.04 -41.72 -20.12
CA ARG A 13 67.21 -41.74 -18.90
C ARG A 13 66.63 -40.35 -18.60
N MET A 14 67.40 -39.28 -18.85
CA MET A 14 66.90 -37.92 -18.68
C MET A 14 65.80 -37.58 -19.68
N HIS A 15 65.91 -38.00 -20.93
CA HIS A 15 64.85 -37.81 -21.93
C HIS A 15 63.56 -38.56 -21.57
N VAL A 16 63.66 -39.79 -21.07
CA VAL A 16 62.48 -40.56 -20.61
C VAL A 16 61.84 -39.89 -19.39
N VAL A 17 62.64 -39.48 -18.39
CA VAL A 17 62.12 -38.77 -17.22
C VAL A 17 61.48 -37.44 -17.62
N PHE A 18 62.11 -36.67 -18.50
CA PHE A 18 61.55 -35.41 -19.02
C PHE A 18 60.24 -35.63 -19.77
N ALA A 19 60.17 -36.64 -20.64
CA ALA A 19 58.95 -36.98 -21.37
C ALA A 19 57.81 -37.41 -20.42
N ILE A 20 58.10 -38.24 -19.41
CA ILE A 20 57.13 -38.64 -18.40
C ILE A 20 56.68 -37.42 -17.57
N SER A 21 57.61 -36.60 -17.10
CA SER A 21 57.29 -35.37 -16.34
C SER A 21 56.48 -34.36 -17.17
N ALA A 22 56.78 -34.21 -18.46
CA ALA A 22 56.01 -33.36 -19.36
C ALA A 22 54.60 -33.90 -19.60
N LEU A 23 54.43 -35.22 -19.73
CA LEU A 23 53.10 -35.86 -19.83
C LEU A 23 52.29 -35.71 -18.54
N VAL A 24 52.92 -35.89 -17.38
CA VAL A 24 52.29 -35.67 -16.07
C VAL A 24 51.88 -34.22 -15.90
N LEU A 25 52.74 -33.26 -16.26
CA LEU A 25 52.43 -31.83 -16.20
C LEU A 25 51.30 -31.46 -17.17
N THR A 26 51.32 -32.00 -18.39
CA THR A 26 50.25 -31.77 -19.39
C THR A 26 48.93 -32.33 -18.88
N PHE A 27 48.92 -33.55 -18.35
CA PHE A 27 47.71 -34.14 -17.77
C PHE A 27 47.20 -33.35 -16.56
N ALA A 28 48.09 -32.93 -15.66
CA ALA A 28 47.73 -32.07 -14.53
C ALA A 28 47.18 -30.71 -14.98
N THR A 29 47.76 -30.12 -16.04
CA THR A 29 47.29 -28.85 -16.62
C THR A 29 45.92 -29.01 -17.25
N VAL A 30 45.68 -30.10 -17.99
CA VAL A 30 44.36 -30.41 -18.57
C VAL A 30 43.33 -30.64 -17.47
N LEU A 31 43.67 -31.40 -16.42
CA LEU A 31 42.78 -31.59 -15.28
C LEU A 31 42.47 -30.27 -14.57
N MET A 32 43.47 -29.40 -14.40
CA MET A 32 43.27 -28.08 -13.82
C MET A 32 42.33 -27.24 -14.69
N LEU A 33 42.55 -27.20 -16.01
CA LEU A 33 41.68 -26.48 -16.94
C LEU A 33 40.25 -27.02 -16.98
N VAL A 34 40.07 -28.34 -16.92
CA VAL A 34 38.74 -28.96 -16.83
C VAL A 34 38.05 -28.60 -15.52
N LYS A 35 38.79 -28.64 -14.41
CA LYS A 35 38.25 -28.29 -13.09
C LYS A 35 37.91 -26.80 -12.98
N ASP A 36 38.74 -25.93 -13.53
CA ASP A 36 38.55 -24.47 -13.55
C ASP A 36 37.41 -24.05 -14.50
N TYR A 37 37.17 -24.82 -15.56
CA TYR A 37 36.08 -24.56 -16.51
C TYR A 37 34.70 -25.03 -16.02
N ASP A 38 34.64 -26.05 -15.16
CA ASP A 38 33.39 -26.60 -14.61
C ASP A 38 32.92 -25.83 -13.37
N ASP A 39 32.71 -24.52 -13.55
CA ASP A 39 32.15 -23.63 -12.54
C ASP A 39 30.76 -24.10 -12.07
N GLU A 40 30.46 -23.85 -10.78
CA GLU A 40 29.20 -24.21 -10.12
C GLU A 40 27.94 -23.76 -10.89
N TRP A 41 27.92 -22.53 -11.40
CA TRP A 41 26.77 -21.97 -12.14
C TRP A 41 26.39 -22.77 -13.39
N ARG A 42 27.35 -23.46 -14.02
CA ARG A 42 27.09 -24.26 -15.23
C ARG A 42 26.21 -25.47 -14.92
N VAL A 43 26.26 -25.99 -13.69
CA VAL A 43 25.41 -27.11 -13.24
C VAL A 43 23.95 -26.69 -13.30
N TYR A 44 23.60 -25.55 -12.71
CA TYR A 44 22.23 -25.02 -12.74
C TYR A 44 21.72 -24.78 -14.16
N GLN A 45 22.53 -24.21 -15.06
CA GLN A 45 22.09 -24.01 -16.45
C GLN A 45 21.87 -25.34 -17.20
N ARG A 46 22.71 -26.35 -16.95
CA ARG A 46 22.54 -27.69 -17.53
C ARG A 46 21.25 -28.34 -17.01
N GLU A 47 20.97 -28.24 -15.72
CA GLU A 47 19.76 -28.79 -15.11
C GLU A 47 18.50 -28.07 -15.58
N PHE A 48 18.51 -26.74 -15.64
CA PHE A 48 17.39 -25.97 -16.18
C PHE A 48 17.11 -26.33 -17.63
N SER A 49 18.15 -26.47 -18.46
CA SER A 49 17.99 -26.89 -19.87
C SER A 49 17.28 -28.23 -20.02
N LYS A 50 17.49 -29.17 -19.08
CA LYS A 50 16.79 -30.46 -19.06
C LYS A 50 15.32 -30.27 -18.68
N LYS A 51 15.04 -29.55 -17.60
CA LYS A 51 13.67 -29.27 -17.12
C LYS A 51 12.83 -28.55 -18.17
N ASP A 52 13.42 -27.57 -18.85
CA ASP A 52 12.79 -26.82 -19.94
C ASP A 52 12.54 -27.72 -21.17
N ALA A 53 13.43 -28.66 -21.48
CA ALA A 53 13.21 -29.66 -22.52
C ALA A 53 12.10 -30.67 -22.15
N GLU A 54 12.04 -31.14 -20.90
CA GLU A 54 10.98 -32.01 -20.39
C GLU A 54 9.61 -31.33 -20.45
N ARG A 55 9.54 -30.03 -20.13
CA ARG A 55 8.33 -29.22 -20.29
C ARG A 55 7.93 -29.12 -21.76
N ALA A 56 8.86 -28.73 -22.63
CA ALA A 56 8.59 -28.64 -24.08
C ALA A 56 8.12 -29.98 -24.66
N GLU A 57 8.65 -31.12 -24.16
CA GLU A 57 8.17 -32.45 -24.55
C GLU A 57 6.72 -32.71 -24.11
N ARG A 58 6.32 -32.26 -22.92
CA ARG A 58 4.93 -32.35 -22.46
C ARG A 58 3.99 -31.50 -23.31
N GLU A 59 4.39 -30.27 -23.64
CA GLU A 59 3.63 -29.39 -24.53
C GLU A 59 3.51 -29.97 -25.94
N GLU A 60 4.61 -30.50 -26.49
CA GLU A 60 4.62 -31.21 -27.77
C GLU A 60 3.61 -32.37 -27.79
N LYS A 61 3.58 -33.19 -26.72
CA LYS A 61 2.62 -34.29 -26.57
C LYS A 61 1.18 -33.83 -26.40
N ALA A 62 0.96 -32.71 -25.72
CA ALA A 62 -0.38 -32.15 -25.52
C ALA A 62 -0.96 -31.59 -26.83
N ILE A 63 -0.14 -30.96 -27.66
CA ILE A 63 -0.53 -30.48 -28.99
C ILE A 63 -0.76 -31.65 -29.95
N ALA A 64 0.07 -32.70 -29.88
CA ALA A 64 -0.07 -33.91 -30.71
C ALA A 64 -1.21 -34.83 -30.25
N ASP A 65 -2.36 -34.24 -29.93
CA ASP A 65 -3.57 -34.99 -29.64
C ASP A 65 -4.14 -35.64 -30.91
N LYS A 66 -5.17 -36.47 -30.72
CA LYS A 66 -5.75 -37.21 -31.84
C LYS A 66 -6.34 -36.29 -32.91
N ALA A 67 -6.96 -35.17 -32.52
CA ALA A 67 -7.61 -34.25 -33.44
C ALA A 67 -6.57 -33.46 -34.28
N TYR A 68 -5.48 -33.03 -33.65
CA TYR A 68 -4.35 -32.39 -34.31
C TYR A 68 -3.70 -33.31 -35.34
N LEU A 69 -3.43 -34.57 -34.97
CA LEU A 69 -2.81 -35.56 -35.87
C LEU A 69 -3.71 -35.92 -37.06
N GLU A 70 -5.02 -36.02 -36.85
CA GLU A 70 -6.00 -36.24 -37.93
C GLU A 70 -6.04 -35.03 -38.89
N THR A 71 -6.02 -33.81 -38.35
CA THR A 71 -5.98 -32.58 -39.14
C THR A 71 -4.68 -32.45 -39.92
N GLU A 72 -3.53 -32.72 -39.29
CA GLU A 72 -2.23 -32.73 -39.94
C GLU A 72 -2.17 -33.79 -41.06
N ALA A 73 -2.69 -35.00 -40.82
CA ALA A 73 -2.76 -36.05 -41.83
C ALA A 73 -3.64 -35.65 -43.03
N ASN A 74 -4.76 -34.96 -42.78
CA ASN A 74 -5.63 -34.42 -43.83
C ASN A 74 -4.92 -33.32 -44.64
N LEU A 75 -4.28 -32.35 -43.97
CA LEU A 75 -3.52 -31.29 -44.63
C LEU A 75 -2.33 -31.85 -45.44
N LYS A 76 -1.61 -32.85 -44.92
CA LYS A 76 -0.58 -33.59 -45.67
C LYS A 76 -1.17 -34.32 -46.88
N GLY A 77 -2.37 -34.89 -46.74
CA GLY A 77 -3.13 -35.48 -47.83
C GLY A 77 -3.46 -34.45 -48.93
N LYS A 78 -4.02 -33.30 -48.54
CA LYS A 78 -4.30 -32.17 -49.46
C LYS A 78 -3.04 -31.66 -50.16
N LEU A 79 -1.94 -31.50 -49.44
CA LEU A 79 -0.66 -31.07 -50.02
C LEU A 79 -0.17 -32.11 -51.04
N LYS A 80 -0.26 -33.39 -50.72
CA LYS A 80 0.11 -34.47 -51.63
C LYS A 80 -0.78 -34.50 -52.88
N ASP A 81 -2.09 -34.34 -52.73
CA ASP A 81 -3.03 -34.28 -53.86
C ASP A 81 -2.72 -33.07 -54.77
N ALA A 82 -2.39 -31.91 -54.18
CA ALA A 82 -1.98 -30.72 -54.91
C ALA A 82 -0.60 -30.90 -55.59
N GLU A 83 0.36 -31.57 -54.94
CA GLU A 83 1.65 -31.93 -55.53
C GLU A 83 1.49 -32.92 -56.69
N ASP A 84 0.59 -33.90 -56.56
CA ASP A 84 0.28 -34.88 -57.60
C ASP A 84 -0.46 -34.22 -58.80
N ASP A 85 -1.32 -33.21 -58.58
CA ASP A 85 -1.92 -32.41 -59.68
C ASP A 85 -0.85 -31.60 -60.42
N VAL A 86 0.04 -30.89 -59.70
CA VAL A 86 1.19 -30.18 -60.31
C VAL A 86 2.08 -31.16 -61.08
N LYS A 87 2.35 -32.34 -60.52
CA LYS A 87 3.16 -33.39 -61.15
C LYS A 87 2.48 -34.02 -62.36
N SER A 88 1.15 -34.12 -62.37
CA SER A 88 0.39 -34.58 -63.54
C SER A 88 0.52 -33.62 -64.72
N ARG A 89 0.77 -32.34 -64.44
CA ARG A 89 1.07 -31.26 -65.40
C ARG A 89 2.55 -30.91 -65.44
N GLN A 90 3.44 -31.80 -64.96
CA GLN A 90 4.87 -31.51 -64.87
C GLN A 90 5.47 -31.14 -66.23
N ALA A 91 4.97 -31.72 -67.32
CA ALA A 91 5.41 -31.36 -68.66
C ALA A 91 5.11 -29.89 -69.00
N GLU A 92 3.93 -29.38 -68.62
CA GLU A 92 3.53 -27.97 -68.81
C GLU A 92 4.35 -27.05 -67.88
N VAL A 93 4.59 -27.48 -66.64
CA VAL A 93 5.42 -26.75 -65.67
C VAL A 93 6.88 -26.66 -66.14
N ASP A 94 7.47 -27.77 -66.57
CA ASP A 94 8.85 -27.83 -67.08
C ASP A 94 9.01 -26.99 -68.36
N GLU A 95 8.00 -26.98 -69.22
CA GLU A 95 7.96 -26.16 -70.43
C GLU A 95 7.92 -24.66 -70.08
N ILE A 96 7.01 -24.24 -69.21
CA ILE A 96 6.90 -22.85 -68.75
C ILE A 96 8.14 -22.42 -67.97
N GLU A 97 8.72 -23.28 -67.11
CA GLU A 97 9.95 -22.97 -66.38
C GLU A 97 11.14 -22.80 -67.32
N LYS A 98 11.23 -23.62 -68.37
CA LYS A 98 12.23 -23.48 -69.42
C LYS A 98 12.04 -22.18 -70.20
N GLU A 99 10.81 -21.85 -70.58
CA GLU A 99 10.48 -20.57 -71.24
C GLU A 99 10.83 -19.38 -70.35
N ILE A 100 10.50 -19.42 -69.06
CA ILE A 100 10.88 -18.39 -68.08
C ILE A 100 12.39 -18.28 -67.97
N ALA A 101 13.14 -19.39 -67.92
CA ALA A 101 14.59 -19.37 -67.83
C ALA A 101 15.23 -18.76 -69.10
N GLU A 102 14.71 -19.10 -70.27
CA GLU A 102 15.11 -18.53 -71.56
C GLU A 102 14.77 -17.03 -71.64
N LEU A 103 13.52 -16.65 -71.38
CA LEU A 103 13.04 -15.26 -71.36
C LEU A 103 13.79 -14.42 -70.33
N SER A 104 14.09 -14.95 -69.14
CA SER A 104 14.87 -14.27 -68.10
C SER A 104 16.31 -14.04 -68.55
N THR A 105 16.94 -15.03 -69.17
CA THR A 105 18.30 -14.90 -69.72
C THR A 105 18.34 -13.86 -70.84
N VAL A 106 17.36 -13.90 -71.75
CA VAL A 106 17.21 -12.93 -72.86
C VAL A 106 16.96 -11.53 -72.30
N THR A 107 15.98 -11.36 -71.42
CA THR A 107 15.62 -10.08 -70.79
C THR A 107 16.81 -9.49 -70.03
N LEU A 108 17.56 -10.29 -69.27
CA LEU A 108 18.75 -9.83 -68.54
C LEU A 108 19.87 -9.39 -69.50
N ALA A 109 20.12 -10.14 -70.57
CA ALA A 109 21.10 -9.80 -71.59
C ALA A 109 20.71 -8.54 -72.37
N LEU A 110 19.43 -8.41 -72.73
CA LEU A 110 18.87 -7.27 -73.45
C LEU A 110 18.90 -6.01 -72.58
N ASN A 111 18.47 -6.10 -71.32
CA ASN A 111 18.52 -4.99 -70.34
C ASN A 111 19.96 -4.47 -70.16
N ARG A 112 20.93 -5.38 -70.03
CA ARG A 112 22.35 -5.01 -69.95
C ARG A 112 22.81 -4.28 -71.21
N SER A 113 22.38 -4.74 -72.39
CA SER A 113 22.75 -4.17 -73.69
C SER A 113 22.11 -2.79 -73.92
N VAL A 114 20.81 -2.65 -73.62
CA VAL A 114 20.05 -1.39 -73.64
C VAL A 114 20.72 -0.36 -72.74
N LYS A 115 21.17 -0.74 -71.53
CA LYS A 115 21.87 0.17 -70.61
C LYS A 115 23.13 0.78 -71.22
N PHE A 116 23.92 0.00 -71.97
CA PHE A 116 25.09 0.53 -72.67
C PHE A 116 24.70 1.47 -73.83
N LYS A 117 23.65 1.13 -74.60
CA LYS A 117 23.16 1.98 -75.70
C LYS A 117 22.52 3.28 -75.23
N ARG A 118 21.82 3.26 -74.08
CA ARG A 118 21.34 4.47 -73.39
C ARG A 118 22.50 5.42 -73.08
N ALA A 119 23.60 4.91 -72.54
CA ALA A 119 24.78 5.73 -72.25
C ALA A 119 25.43 6.31 -73.52
N GLU A 120 25.51 5.54 -74.62
CA GLU A 120 25.97 6.06 -75.92
C GLU A 120 25.06 7.19 -76.45
N ARG A 121 23.74 7.01 -76.37
CA ARG A 121 22.72 8.00 -76.75
C ARG A 121 22.78 9.25 -75.88
N ASP A 122 22.94 9.09 -74.57
CA ASP A 122 23.04 10.20 -73.61
C ASP A 122 24.30 11.03 -73.84
N LYS A 123 25.43 10.38 -74.15
CA LYS A 123 26.64 11.08 -74.59
C LYS A 123 26.39 11.84 -75.89
N ALA A 124 25.79 11.23 -76.90
CA ALA A 124 25.50 11.90 -78.17
C ALA A 124 24.55 13.10 -78.00
N ARG A 125 23.57 12.99 -77.09
CA ARG A 125 22.68 14.10 -76.69
C ARG A 125 23.48 15.23 -76.04
N ALA A 126 24.32 14.90 -75.07
CA ALA A 126 25.16 15.88 -74.39
C ALA A 126 26.13 16.58 -75.36
N ASP A 127 26.74 15.85 -76.28
CA ASP A 127 27.62 16.41 -77.31
C ASP A 127 26.86 17.39 -78.24
N TYR A 128 25.61 17.07 -78.61
CA TYR A 128 24.72 17.96 -79.38
C TYR A 128 24.32 19.21 -78.57
N ASP A 129 23.86 19.04 -77.32
CA ASP A 129 23.46 20.15 -76.45
C ASP A 129 24.65 21.09 -76.16
N LEU A 130 25.86 20.55 -76.00
CA LEU A 130 27.09 21.32 -75.83
C LEU A 130 27.44 22.11 -77.10
N ALA A 131 27.17 21.55 -78.28
CA ALA A 131 27.40 22.23 -79.56
C ALA A 131 26.42 23.41 -79.77
N ILE A 132 25.16 23.27 -79.31
CA ILE A 132 24.20 24.37 -79.26
C ILE A 132 24.68 25.44 -78.27
N SER A 133 25.04 25.04 -77.05
CA SER A 133 25.46 25.98 -75.99
C SER A 133 26.72 26.77 -76.36
N LYS A 134 27.62 26.22 -77.17
CA LYS A 134 28.86 26.87 -77.63
C LYS A 134 28.73 27.58 -78.99
N ASP A 135 27.52 27.72 -79.52
CA ASP A 135 27.22 28.40 -80.79
C ASP A 135 28.04 27.87 -81.98
N ALA A 136 28.24 26.54 -82.03
CA ALA A 136 28.99 25.87 -83.09
C ALA A 136 28.28 26.01 -84.47
N PRO A 137 29.00 25.96 -85.61
CA PRO A 137 28.39 26.10 -86.94
C PRO A 137 27.22 25.13 -87.16
N LYS A 138 26.13 25.60 -87.78
CA LYS A 138 24.86 24.83 -87.96
C LYS A 138 25.07 23.44 -88.57
N ALA A 139 25.96 23.32 -89.57
CA ALA A 139 26.31 22.02 -90.17
C ALA A 139 26.87 20.99 -89.17
N ARG A 140 27.57 21.43 -88.11
CA ARG A 140 28.07 20.56 -87.05
C ARG A 140 26.99 20.21 -86.04
N GLN A 141 26.08 21.14 -85.74
CA GLN A 141 24.92 20.87 -84.90
C GLN A 141 24.00 19.83 -85.57
N ASP A 142 23.70 19.99 -86.86
CA ASP A 142 22.86 19.07 -87.63
C ASP A 142 23.49 17.67 -87.68
N GLN A 143 24.81 17.58 -87.89
CA GLN A 143 25.54 16.30 -87.85
C GLN A 143 25.45 15.61 -86.48
N LEU A 144 25.62 16.36 -85.38
CA LEU A 144 25.52 15.79 -84.03
C LEU A 144 24.09 15.42 -83.68
N LYS A 145 23.09 16.17 -84.17
CA LYS A 145 21.67 15.84 -84.05
C LYS A 145 21.34 14.53 -84.76
N GLU A 146 21.83 14.34 -85.98
CA GLU A 146 21.61 13.11 -86.75
C GLU A 146 22.25 11.90 -86.06
N ILE A 147 23.44 12.09 -85.47
CA ILE A 147 24.08 11.06 -84.63
C ILE A 147 23.23 10.76 -83.39
N PHE A 148 22.74 11.77 -82.68
CA PHE A 148 21.84 11.57 -81.55
C PHE A 148 20.54 10.85 -81.94
N ASP A 149 19.85 11.32 -82.99
CA ASP A 149 18.59 10.74 -83.47
C ASP A 149 18.80 9.27 -83.88
N SER A 150 19.93 8.94 -84.54
CA SER A 150 20.30 7.56 -84.89
C SER A 150 20.48 6.65 -83.67
N LYS A 151 21.11 7.17 -82.61
CA LYS A 151 21.32 6.44 -81.35
C LYS A 151 20.04 6.34 -80.53
N GLN A 152 19.17 7.35 -80.59
CA GLN A 152 17.85 7.35 -79.97
C GLN A 152 16.94 6.31 -80.63
N ALA A 153 16.94 6.18 -81.96
CA ALA A 153 16.19 5.15 -82.66
C ALA A 153 16.62 3.73 -82.22
N ILE A 154 17.93 3.47 -82.17
CA ILE A 154 18.47 2.17 -81.69
C ILE A 154 18.05 1.88 -80.25
N VAL A 155 18.10 2.88 -79.35
CA VAL A 155 17.66 2.70 -77.96
C VAL A 155 16.17 2.42 -77.89
N SER A 156 15.35 3.16 -78.64
CA SER A 156 13.89 2.97 -78.64
C SER A 156 13.47 1.60 -79.16
N ASP A 157 14.10 1.09 -80.23
CA ASP A 157 13.82 -0.26 -80.75
C ASP A 157 14.19 -1.35 -79.73
N MET A 158 15.36 -1.23 -79.09
CA MET A 158 15.79 -2.21 -78.08
C MET A 158 15.01 -2.11 -76.76
N GLU A 159 14.49 -0.92 -76.43
CA GLU A 159 13.58 -0.74 -75.28
C GLU A 159 12.23 -1.39 -75.54
N GLN A 160 11.68 -1.26 -76.74
CA GLN A 160 10.46 -1.95 -77.12
C GLN A 160 10.62 -3.47 -77.03
N GLU A 161 11.72 -4.01 -77.56
CA GLU A 161 12.04 -5.44 -77.47
C GLU A 161 12.23 -5.88 -76.01
N LEU A 162 12.82 -5.05 -75.14
CA LEU A 162 12.96 -5.36 -73.71
C LEU A 162 11.62 -5.41 -72.99
N ASP A 163 10.74 -4.46 -73.29
CA ASP A 163 9.41 -4.40 -72.68
C ASP A 163 8.54 -5.59 -73.13
N GLU A 164 8.62 -5.99 -74.40
CA GLU A 164 7.93 -7.18 -74.94
C GLU A 164 8.41 -8.47 -74.25
N GLN A 165 9.72 -8.69 -74.12
CA GLN A 165 10.28 -9.88 -73.45
C GLN A 165 10.00 -9.89 -71.94
N THR A 166 10.01 -8.71 -71.30
CA THR A 166 9.67 -8.58 -69.86
C THR A 166 8.19 -8.86 -69.60
N ALA A 167 7.29 -8.39 -70.49
CA ALA A 167 5.86 -8.69 -70.40
C ALA A 167 5.59 -10.19 -70.57
N ALA A 168 6.26 -10.85 -71.52
CA ALA A 168 6.18 -12.30 -71.71
C ALA A 168 6.69 -13.08 -70.49
N LEU A 169 7.83 -12.65 -69.90
CA LEU A 169 8.39 -13.23 -68.69
C LEU A 169 7.41 -13.15 -67.51
N ASN A 170 6.82 -11.98 -67.29
CA ASN A 170 5.87 -11.76 -66.20
C ASN A 170 4.58 -12.56 -66.39
N ASN A 171 4.08 -12.66 -67.63
CA ASN A 171 2.91 -13.48 -67.95
C ASN A 171 3.16 -14.95 -67.64
N ASN A 172 4.28 -15.51 -68.12
CA ASN A 172 4.63 -16.90 -67.83
C ASN A 172 4.87 -17.16 -66.34
N ALA A 173 5.42 -16.19 -65.60
CA ALA A 173 5.57 -16.28 -64.15
C ALA A 173 4.22 -16.31 -63.40
N GLU A 174 3.23 -15.52 -63.83
CA GLU A 174 1.87 -15.60 -63.26
C GLU A 174 1.16 -16.91 -63.62
N VAL A 175 1.33 -17.42 -64.85
CA VAL A 175 0.79 -18.76 -65.22
C VAL A 175 1.42 -19.85 -64.36
N LEU A 176 2.74 -19.82 -64.13
CA LEU A 176 3.42 -20.77 -63.25
C LEU A 176 2.92 -20.69 -61.80
N LYS A 177 2.62 -19.48 -61.33
CA LYS A 177 2.07 -19.24 -59.99
C LYS A 177 0.62 -19.75 -59.87
N GLU A 178 -0.21 -19.56 -60.89
CA GLU A 178 -1.56 -20.14 -60.94
C GLU A 178 -1.50 -21.68 -60.94
N LEU A 179 -0.60 -22.28 -61.74
CA LEU A 179 -0.38 -23.73 -61.77
C LEU A 179 0.07 -24.30 -60.42
N ARG A 180 0.79 -23.53 -59.60
CA ARG A 180 1.24 -23.92 -58.25
C ARG A 180 0.38 -23.36 -57.11
N SER A 181 -0.74 -22.70 -57.40
CA SER A 181 -1.53 -21.98 -56.39
C SER A 181 -2.10 -22.90 -55.31
N ALA A 182 -2.68 -24.04 -55.70
CA ALA A 182 -3.21 -25.04 -54.78
C ALA A 182 -2.11 -25.68 -53.92
N GLN A 183 -0.94 -25.97 -54.52
CA GLN A 183 0.22 -26.48 -53.78
C GLN A 183 0.73 -25.46 -52.75
N SER A 184 0.81 -24.18 -53.14
CA SER A 184 1.29 -23.12 -52.27
C SER A 184 0.32 -22.84 -51.12
N ALA A 185 -0.99 -22.84 -51.39
CA ALA A 185 -2.02 -22.67 -50.37
C ALA A 185 -2.04 -23.85 -49.37
N ALA A 186 -2.02 -25.09 -49.86
CA ALA A 186 -1.97 -26.28 -49.00
C ALA A 186 -0.67 -26.33 -48.16
N LYS A 187 0.43 -25.84 -48.71
CA LYS A 187 1.72 -25.74 -47.99
C LYS A 187 1.68 -24.68 -46.89
N GLU A 188 1.03 -23.55 -47.13
CA GLU A 188 0.86 -22.50 -46.11
C GLU A 188 -0.11 -22.96 -45.01
N GLU A 189 -1.25 -23.58 -45.37
CA GLU A 189 -2.18 -24.16 -44.38
C GLU A 189 -1.49 -25.21 -43.49
N LEU A 190 -0.67 -26.09 -44.06
CA LEU A 190 0.09 -27.08 -43.29
C LEU A 190 1.15 -26.42 -42.41
N LYS A 191 1.82 -25.37 -42.91
CA LYS A 191 2.81 -24.62 -42.15
C LYS A 191 2.16 -23.92 -40.95
N ASP A 192 1.05 -23.22 -41.14
CA ASP A 192 0.33 -22.51 -40.07
C ASP A 192 -0.18 -23.51 -39.01
N HIS A 193 -0.68 -24.68 -39.43
CA HIS A 193 -1.10 -25.73 -38.50
C HIS A 193 0.06 -26.35 -37.72
N THR A 194 1.25 -26.44 -38.30
CA THR A 194 2.41 -27.12 -37.69
C THR A 194 3.43 -26.17 -37.06
N GLU A 195 3.26 -24.85 -37.20
CA GLU A 195 4.24 -23.84 -36.80
C GLU A 195 4.61 -23.95 -35.32
N ASP A 196 3.61 -23.97 -34.44
CA ASP A 196 3.84 -24.08 -32.99
C ASP A 196 4.45 -25.43 -32.59
N PHE A 197 4.00 -26.52 -33.21
CA PHE A 197 4.56 -27.85 -32.96
C PHE A 197 6.03 -27.93 -33.38
N VAL A 198 6.37 -27.44 -34.58
CA VAL A 198 7.75 -27.42 -35.10
C VAL A 198 8.64 -26.51 -34.27
N ARG A 199 8.12 -25.37 -33.82
CA ARG A 199 8.83 -24.45 -32.92
C ARG A 199 9.16 -25.13 -31.58
N ILE A 200 8.17 -25.71 -30.92
CA ILE A 200 8.33 -26.39 -29.62
C ILE A 200 9.28 -27.59 -29.74
N GLN A 201 9.10 -28.41 -30.78
CA GLN A 201 9.99 -29.54 -31.05
C GLN A 201 11.41 -29.08 -31.37
N GLY A 202 11.57 -28.00 -32.13
CA GLY A 202 12.86 -27.37 -32.41
C GLY A 202 13.56 -26.89 -31.14
N ASP A 203 12.83 -26.22 -30.25
CA ASP A 203 13.32 -25.74 -28.95
C ASP A 203 13.73 -26.89 -28.03
N ARG A 204 12.95 -27.98 -27.99
CA ARG A 204 13.28 -29.22 -27.27
C ARG A 204 14.58 -29.83 -27.79
N LEU A 205 14.69 -30.05 -29.11
CA LEU A 205 15.86 -30.68 -29.74
C LEU A 205 17.13 -29.82 -29.68
N ALA A 206 16.99 -28.49 -29.61
CA ALA A 206 18.11 -27.58 -29.38
C ALA A 206 18.71 -27.76 -27.97
N LYS A 207 17.84 -28.01 -26.97
CA LYS A 207 18.22 -28.22 -25.56
C LYS A 207 18.70 -29.65 -25.34
N GLU A 208 17.98 -30.65 -25.82
CA GLU A 208 18.33 -32.08 -25.75
C GLU A 208 18.42 -32.69 -27.16
N PRO A 209 19.59 -32.60 -27.81
CA PRO A 209 19.77 -33.17 -29.14
C PRO A 209 19.81 -34.70 -29.10
N GLU A 210 18.98 -35.34 -29.93
CA GLU A 210 18.93 -36.80 -30.03
C GLU A 210 19.94 -37.37 -31.04
N SER A 211 20.42 -36.55 -31.99
CA SER A 211 21.34 -37.01 -33.04
C SER A 211 22.82 -36.89 -32.63
N TRP A 212 23.62 -37.91 -32.95
CA TRP A 212 25.07 -37.93 -32.70
C TRP A 212 25.81 -36.67 -33.23
N VAL A 213 25.41 -36.15 -34.39
CA VAL A 213 26.00 -34.95 -35.00
C VAL A 213 25.70 -33.70 -34.17
N ALA A 214 24.46 -33.55 -33.69
CA ALA A 214 24.08 -32.42 -32.85
C ALA A 214 24.71 -32.51 -31.45
N ILE A 215 24.77 -33.71 -30.86
CA ILE A 215 25.46 -33.97 -29.58
C ILE A 215 26.94 -33.59 -29.67
N THR A 216 27.64 -34.05 -30.71
CA THR A 216 29.07 -33.76 -30.91
C THR A 216 29.32 -32.27 -31.16
N LYS A 217 28.45 -31.60 -31.93
CA LYS A 217 28.50 -30.15 -32.13
C LYS A 217 28.32 -29.39 -30.80
N LYS A 218 27.28 -29.71 -30.02
CA LYS A 218 27.02 -29.09 -28.70
C LYS A 218 28.19 -29.31 -27.73
N THR A 219 28.79 -30.50 -27.76
CA THR A 219 29.96 -30.82 -26.95
C THR A 219 31.18 -30.00 -27.37
N PHE A 220 31.44 -29.87 -28.68
CA PHE A 220 32.61 -29.15 -29.20
C PHE A 220 32.57 -27.64 -28.93
N VAL A 221 31.39 -27.02 -29.02
CA VAL A 221 31.20 -25.59 -28.76
C VAL A 221 31.42 -25.21 -27.29
N ASN A 222 31.28 -26.18 -26.37
CA ASN A 222 31.47 -26.01 -24.93
C ASN A 222 32.81 -26.58 -24.41
N VAL A 223 33.82 -26.77 -25.28
CA VAL A 223 35.17 -27.23 -24.89
C VAL A 223 35.96 -26.09 -24.26
N PRO A 224 36.72 -26.33 -23.17
CA PRO A 224 37.58 -25.31 -22.56
C PRO A 224 38.49 -24.61 -23.58
N LEU A 225 38.64 -23.28 -23.47
CA LEU A 225 39.44 -22.35 -24.31
C LEU A 225 38.92 -22.01 -25.72
N LEU A 226 38.02 -22.80 -26.33
CA LEU A 226 37.55 -22.51 -27.69
C LEU A 226 36.31 -21.61 -27.70
N ASP A 227 35.35 -21.80 -26.79
CA ASP A 227 34.21 -20.90 -26.44
C ASP A 227 33.64 -20.02 -27.59
N LEU A 228 33.50 -20.59 -28.79
CA LEU A 228 32.92 -19.92 -29.95
C LEU A 228 31.40 -19.96 -29.84
N ASN A 229 30.84 -19.06 -29.01
CA ASN A 229 29.42 -18.94 -28.67
C ASN A 229 28.87 -20.12 -27.83
N PRO A 230 29.29 -20.26 -26.56
CA PRO A 230 28.87 -21.36 -25.69
C PRO A 230 27.36 -21.33 -25.43
N THR A 231 26.78 -22.51 -25.25
CA THR A 231 25.35 -22.63 -24.89
C THR A 231 25.10 -22.18 -23.45
N ASN A 232 26.09 -22.37 -22.57
CA ASN A 232 26.03 -21.96 -21.18
C ASN A 232 26.96 -20.77 -20.96
N LYS A 233 26.40 -19.65 -20.51
CA LYS A 233 27.13 -18.40 -20.30
C LYS A 233 26.59 -17.63 -19.09
N ILE A 234 27.44 -16.83 -18.48
CA ILE A 234 27.04 -15.88 -17.45
C ILE A 234 26.05 -14.88 -18.06
N GLN A 235 24.90 -14.74 -17.40
CA GLN A 235 23.90 -13.74 -17.73
C GLN A 235 24.14 -12.54 -16.81
N GLN A 236 24.31 -11.36 -17.38
CA GLN A 236 24.64 -10.16 -16.60
C GLN A 236 23.76 -8.98 -17.02
N ILE A 237 23.12 -8.36 -16.04
CA ILE A 237 22.45 -7.06 -16.16
C ILE A 237 23.38 -6.01 -15.56
N TRP A 238 23.58 -4.92 -16.28
CA TRP A 238 24.38 -3.78 -15.83
C TRP A 238 23.44 -2.60 -15.53
N LEU A 239 23.44 -2.15 -14.28
CA LEU A 239 22.54 -1.14 -13.75
C LEU A 239 23.34 0.08 -13.27
N PRO A 240 23.72 0.99 -14.19
CA PRO A 240 24.57 2.13 -13.84
C PRO A 240 23.88 3.14 -12.91
N ASP A 241 22.57 3.31 -13.03
CA ASP A 241 21.79 4.34 -12.31
C ASP A 241 21.19 3.82 -10.98
N LEU A 242 21.29 2.50 -10.72
CA LEU A 242 20.89 1.86 -9.46
C LEU A 242 22.13 1.50 -8.63
N THR A 243 22.80 2.51 -8.14
CA THR A 243 24.12 2.37 -7.50
C THR A 243 24.07 1.60 -6.17
N ILE A 244 25.26 1.21 -5.70
CA ILE A 244 25.51 0.61 -4.39
C ILE A 244 26.72 1.27 -3.75
N ASN A 245 26.69 1.46 -2.43
CA ASN A 245 27.86 1.93 -1.68
C ASN A 245 28.66 0.72 -1.18
N LEU A 246 29.98 0.73 -1.42
CA LEU A 246 30.90 -0.36 -1.05
C LEU A 246 32.11 0.21 -0.30
N GLY A 247 32.21 -0.02 1.02
CA GLY A 247 33.46 0.14 1.77
C GLY A 247 34.19 1.48 1.58
N GLY A 248 33.44 2.59 1.54
CA GLY A 248 33.98 3.95 1.36
C GLY A 248 33.95 4.49 -0.08
N MET A 249 33.59 3.68 -1.07
CA MET A 249 33.25 4.12 -2.42
C MET A 249 31.75 4.38 -2.51
N LYS A 250 31.38 5.60 -2.87
CA LYS A 250 29.99 6.02 -3.03
C LYS A 250 29.56 5.84 -4.49
N ASP A 251 28.31 5.48 -4.71
CA ASP A 251 27.66 5.49 -6.03
C ASP A 251 28.31 4.52 -7.05
N VAL A 252 28.65 3.30 -6.62
CA VAL A 252 29.23 2.28 -7.52
C VAL A 252 28.12 1.64 -8.38
N PRO A 253 28.30 1.49 -9.71
CA PRO A 253 27.35 0.78 -10.56
C PRO A 253 27.05 -0.64 -10.08
N ARG A 254 25.78 -1.03 -10.11
CA ARG A 254 25.36 -2.37 -9.69
C ARG A 254 25.45 -3.35 -10.86
N PHE A 255 25.94 -4.54 -10.55
CA PHE A 255 25.95 -5.68 -11.46
C PHE A 255 25.01 -6.73 -10.91
N ASP A 256 24.26 -7.38 -11.79
CA ASP A 256 23.36 -8.46 -11.44
C ASP A 256 23.63 -9.69 -12.30
N ARG A 257 24.00 -10.80 -11.65
CA ARG A 257 24.23 -12.10 -12.29
C ARG A 257 23.30 -13.18 -11.75
N CYS A 258 22.26 -12.83 -10.99
CA CYS A 258 21.36 -13.80 -10.35
C CYS A 258 20.71 -14.72 -11.39
N ILE A 259 20.31 -14.18 -12.54
CA ILE A 259 19.76 -14.94 -13.68
C ILE A 259 20.76 -15.86 -14.39
N THR A 260 22.02 -15.93 -13.94
CA THR A 260 22.93 -16.99 -14.38
C THR A 260 22.48 -18.35 -13.87
N CYS A 261 21.95 -18.42 -12.64
CA CYS A 261 21.40 -19.64 -12.05
C CYS A 261 19.86 -19.62 -12.06
N HIS A 262 19.24 -18.47 -11.83
CA HIS A 262 17.78 -18.27 -11.78
C HIS A 262 17.17 -17.98 -13.16
N LEU A 263 17.37 -18.91 -14.11
CA LEU A 263 17.03 -18.74 -15.52
C LEU A 263 15.52 -18.70 -15.83
N ALA A 264 14.69 -19.18 -14.92
CA ALA A 264 13.25 -19.29 -15.10
C ALA A 264 12.48 -18.05 -14.63
N THR A 265 13.17 -17.08 -14.01
CA THR A 265 12.51 -16.01 -13.24
C THR A 265 11.42 -15.32 -14.04
N ASP A 266 11.71 -14.86 -15.25
CA ASP A 266 10.81 -14.09 -16.12
C ASP A 266 9.93 -14.91 -17.07
N ARG A 267 9.89 -16.25 -16.91
CA ARG A 267 9.19 -17.15 -17.81
C ARG A 267 7.70 -17.21 -17.51
N VAL A 268 6.89 -16.65 -18.40
CA VAL A 268 5.43 -16.63 -18.27
C VAL A 268 4.72 -16.95 -19.59
N GLY A 269 3.59 -17.64 -19.48
CA GLY A 269 2.65 -17.85 -20.56
C GLY A 269 1.64 -16.72 -20.70
N ALA A 270 0.59 -16.95 -21.50
CA ALA A 270 -0.50 -16.00 -21.67
C ALA A 270 -1.16 -15.67 -20.32
N GLY A 271 -1.45 -14.38 -20.09
CA GLY A 271 -2.05 -13.92 -18.83
C GLY A 271 -1.09 -13.85 -17.64
N ASN A 272 0.24 -13.82 -17.86
CA ASN A 272 1.28 -13.82 -16.82
C ASN A 272 1.33 -15.11 -15.97
N VAL A 273 0.74 -16.20 -16.45
CA VAL A 273 0.80 -17.50 -15.77
C VAL A 273 2.25 -18.01 -15.73
N PRO A 274 2.78 -18.39 -14.56
CA PRO A 274 4.13 -18.93 -14.44
C PRO A 274 4.35 -20.18 -15.30
N ASP A 275 5.40 -20.15 -16.11
CA ASP A 275 5.81 -21.30 -16.93
C ASP A 275 6.46 -22.42 -16.09
N PHE A 276 7.12 -22.02 -15.00
CA PHE A 276 7.79 -22.91 -14.05
C PHE A 276 7.29 -22.57 -12.63
N PRO A 277 6.06 -22.93 -12.25
CA PRO A 277 5.50 -22.58 -10.95
C PRO A 277 6.30 -23.21 -9.80
N GLU A 278 6.43 -22.50 -8.68
CA GLU A 278 7.17 -22.96 -7.49
C GLU A 278 6.61 -24.27 -6.90
N SER A 279 5.31 -24.53 -7.10
CA SER A 279 4.65 -25.77 -6.69
C SER A 279 5.19 -27.02 -7.40
N GLU A 280 5.78 -26.87 -8.59
CA GLU A 280 6.32 -27.97 -9.39
C GLU A 280 7.85 -27.91 -9.52
N TYR A 281 8.43 -26.71 -9.46
CA TYR A 281 9.86 -26.48 -9.68
C TYR A 281 10.49 -25.80 -8.47
N PRO A 282 11.47 -26.42 -7.79
CA PRO A 282 12.16 -25.78 -6.68
C PRO A 282 13.05 -24.65 -7.17
N HIS A 283 13.34 -23.67 -6.29
CA HIS A 283 14.40 -22.71 -6.52
C HIS A 283 15.75 -23.43 -6.79
N PRO A 284 16.57 -22.94 -7.72
CA PRO A 284 16.46 -21.68 -8.48
C PRO A 284 15.67 -21.77 -9.81
N PHE A 285 14.97 -22.88 -10.08
CA PHE A 285 14.30 -23.15 -11.36
C PHE A 285 12.85 -22.66 -11.44
N ALA A 286 12.32 -22.08 -10.35
CA ALA A 286 11.00 -21.48 -10.31
C ALA A 286 10.95 -20.12 -11.01
N THR A 287 9.80 -19.83 -11.63
CA THR A 287 9.38 -18.49 -12.04
C THR A 287 9.13 -17.63 -10.82
N HIS A 288 9.38 -16.33 -10.92
CA HIS A 288 9.15 -15.41 -9.80
C HIS A 288 7.66 -15.35 -9.43
N PRO A 289 7.30 -15.26 -8.14
CA PRO A 289 5.92 -15.02 -7.74
C PRO A 289 5.47 -13.61 -8.16
N ARG A 290 4.18 -13.39 -8.48
CA ARG A 290 3.65 -12.04 -8.81
C ARG A 290 4.37 -11.37 -10.00
N THR A 291 4.45 -12.08 -11.12
CA THR A 291 5.01 -11.62 -12.42
C THR A 291 4.28 -10.40 -13.00
N ASP A 292 3.03 -10.17 -12.57
CA ASP A 292 2.26 -8.96 -12.88
C ASP A 292 2.90 -7.70 -12.27
N LEU A 293 3.49 -7.83 -11.07
CA LEU A 293 4.09 -6.74 -10.31
C LEU A 293 5.61 -6.68 -10.47
N PHE A 294 6.27 -7.81 -10.72
CA PHE A 294 7.72 -7.92 -10.80
C PHE A 294 8.21 -8.55 -12.10
N ILE A 295 9.43 -8.16 -12.50
CA ILE A 295 10.35 -8.74 -13.49
C ILE A 295 9.88 -8.89 -14.95
N THR A 296 8.59 -9.04 -15.25
CA THR A 296 8.10 -9.11 -16.63
C THR A 296 8.24 -7.75 -17.35
N ALA A 297 8.22 -7.77 -18.69
CA ALA A 297 8.33 -6.54 -19.48
C ALA A 297 7.14 -5.57 -19.27
N SER A 298 5.95 -6.10 -18.95
CA SER A 298 4.75 -5.32 -18.63
C SER A 298 4.65 -4.89 -17.18
N SER A 299 5.48 -5.45 -16.30
CA SER A 299 5.51 -5.12 -14.88
C SER A 299 6.11 -3.73 -14.66
N PRO A 300 5.64 -2.98 -13.63
CA PRO A 300 6.28 -1.73 -13.23
C PRO A 300 7.74 -1.91 -12.76
N HIS A 301 8.13 -3.14 -12.40
CA HIS A 301 9.47 -3.53 -11.95
C HIS A 301 10.13 -4.53 -12.91
N SER A 302 10.16 -4.23 -14.21
CA SER A 302 10.78 -5.12 -15.21
C SER A 302 12.24 -5.46 -14.89
N GLN A 303 12.64 -6.70 -15.17
CA GLN A 303 13.96 -7.24 -14.85
C GLN A 303 15.07 -6.46 -15.55
N ALA A 304 14.85 -6.03 -16.79
CA ALA A 304 15.81 -5.25 -17.54
C ALA A 304 16.10 -3.87 -16.91
N LYS A 305 15.10 -3.27 -16.23
CA LYS A 305 15.24 -1.94 -15.62
C LYS A 305 15.77 -2.01 -14.18
N PHE A 306 15.40 -3.03 -13.41
CA PHE A 306 15.69 -3.10 -11.97
C PHE A 306 16.70 -4.19 -11.58
N GLY A 307 16.81 -5.29 -12.34
CA GLY A 307 17.50 -6.50 -11.90
C GLY A 307 16.89 -7.10 -10.62
N CYS A 308 17.63 -8.02 -10.00
CA CYS A 308 17.25 -8.72 -8.76
C CYS A 308 17.87 -8.06 -7.52
N THR A 309 19.11 -7.60 -7.62
CA THR A 309 19.94 -7.12 -6.50
C THR A 309 19.51 -5.79 -5.93
N ILE A 310 18.71 -4.96 -6.62
CA ILE A 310 18.14 -3.76 -5.99
C ILE A 310 17.07 -4.13 -4.95
N CYS A 311 16.30 -5.19 -5.22
CA CYS A 311 15.21 -5.70 -4.38
C CYS A 311 15.70 -6.69 -3.32
N HIS A 312 16.66 -7.55 -3.65
CA HIS A 312 17.13 -8.60 -2.74
C HIS A 312 18.45 -8.24 -2.03
N ASP A 313 19.21 -7.25 -2.52
CA ASP A 313 20.62 -7.05 -2.19
C ASP A 313 21.46 -8.31 -2.49
N GLY A 314 22.55 -8.55 -1.74
CA GLY A 314 23.53 -9.58 -2.06
C GLY A 314 24.67 -9.08 -2.94
N GLN A 315 25.55 -10.02 -3.30
CA GLN A 315 26.73 -9.72 -4.11
C GLN A 315 26.44 -10.10 -5.57
N GLY A 316 25.91 -9.15 -6.34
CA GLY A 316 25.42 -9.41 -7.69
C GLY A 316 26.49 -9.78 -8.74
N SER A 317 27.78 -9.64 -8.42
CA SER A 317 28.86 -10.17 -9.26
C SER A 317 29.19 -11.65 -8.99
N GLY A 318 28.67 -12.22 -7.90
CA GLY A 318 28.87 -13.60 -7.49
C GLY A 318 28.25 -14.60 -8.47
N THR A 319 28.95 -15.70 -8.72
CA THR A 319 28.53 -16.79 -9.62
C THR A 319 28.54 -18.15 -8.92
N SER A 320 28.64 -18.17 -7.59
CA SER A 320 28.50 -19.36 -6.73
C SER A 320 27.50 -19.05 -5.62
N PHE A 321 26.87 -20.08 -5.06
CA PHE A 321 25.86 -19.93 -4.02
C PHE A 321 26.36 -19.10 -2.82
N HIS A 322 27.53 -19.44 -2.30
CA HIS A 322 28.11 -18.78 -1.11
C HIS A 322 28.63 -17.36 -1.41
N ASN A 323 29.17 -17.07 -2.60
CA ASN A 323 29.69 -15.74 -2.93
C ASN A 323 28.61 -14.76 -3.36
N ALA A 324 27.44 -15.22 -3.81
CA ALA A 324 26.29 -14.36 -4.06
C ALA A 324 25.72 -13.74 -2.77
N SER A 325 26.20 -14.18 -1.59
CA SER A 325 25.80 -13.72 -0.26
C SER A 325 24.31 -13.95 0.03
N HIS A 326 23.79 -15.13 -0.32
CA HIS A 326 22.46 -15.57 0.12
C HIS A 326 22.40 -15.59 1.66
N THR A 327 21.23 -15.29 2.23
CA THR A 327 21.02 -15.32 3.68
C THR A 327 19.87 -16.28 4.00
N PRO A 328 20.09 -17.28 4.88
CA PRO A 328 19.05 -18.22 5.27
C PRO A 328 17.98 -17.54 6.11
N ASN A 329 16.73 -18.02 6.01
CA ASN A 329 15.62 -17.44 6.77
C ASN A 329 15.71 -17.79 8.27
N ASP A 330 16.38 -18.88 8.64
CA ASP A 330 16.57 -19.35 10.01
C ASP A 330 17.82 -20.25 10.14
N PRO A 331 18.23 -20.61 11.38
CA PRO A 331 19.42 -21.42 11.60
C PRO A 331 19.35 -22.88 11.10
N VAL A 332 18.15 -23.45 10.93
CA VAL A 332 17.98 -24.83 10.40
C VAL A 332 18.37 -24.84 8.93
N ILE A 333 17.82 -23.90 8.15
CA ILE A 333 18.19 -23.69 6.75
C ILE A 333 19.68 -23.38 6.62
N ALA A 334 20.24 -22.57 7.53
CA ALA A 334 21.66 -22.26 7.54
C ALA A 334 22.54 -23.52 7.69
N ALA A 335 22.12 -24.47 8.53
CA ALA A 335 22.83 -25.73 8.75
C ALA A 335 22.75 -26.65 7.53
N GLU A 336 21.59 -26.72 6.87
CA GLU A 336 21.39 -27.45 5.61
C GLU A 336 22.26 -26.86 4.51
N TRP A 337 22.21 -25.55 4.29
CA TRP A 337 22.98 -24.87 3.26
C TRP A 337 24.49 -24.96 3.49
N LYS A 338 24.93 -25.03 4.75
CA LYS A 338 26.35 -25.25 5.08
C LYS A 338 26.83 -26.62 4.63
N LYS A 339 25.96 -27.63 4.70
CA LYS A 339 26.26 -29.01 4.30
C LYS A 339 26.19 -29.18 2.77
N GLU A 340 25.21 -28.55 2.12
CA GLU A 340 24.94 -28.73 0.69
C GLU A 340 25.71 -27.77 -0.21
N TYR A 341 25.86 -26.50 0.20
CA TYR A 341 26.37 -25.42 -0.64
C TYR A 341 27.59 -24.70 -0.04
N GLU A 342 28.22 -25.29 0.98
CA GLU A 342 29.36 -24.70 1.70
C GLU A 342 29.09 -23.27 2.22
N TYR A 343 27.84 -23.00 2.61
CA TYR A 343 27.40 -21.68 3.09
C TYR A 343 28.22 -21.18 4.30
N PHE A 344 28.53 -19.88 4.28
CA PHE A 344 29.12 -19.15 5.39
C PHE A 344 28.62 -17.70 5.45
N HIS A 345 28.61 -17.11 6.65
CA HIS A 345 28.36 -15.67 6.80
C HIS A 345 29.55 -14.87 6.28
N ASN A 346 29.38 -14.20 5.14
CA ASN A 346 30.42 -13.37 4.54
C ASN A 346 30.54 -12.01 5.26
N HIS A 347 31.38 -11.96 6.28
CA HIS A 347 31.62 -10.75 7.07
C HIS A 347 32.31 -9.61 6.29
N PHE A 348 32.78 -9.86 5.07
CA PHE A 348 33.42 -8.85 4.22
C PHE A 348 32.46 -8.15 3.25
N TRP A 349 31.22 -8.64 3.12
CA TRP A 349 30.21 -8.05 2.26
C TRP A 349 29.15 -7.33 3.10
N GLU A 350 29.08 -6.00 2.99
CA GLU A 350 28.24 -5.14 3.85
C GLU A 350 26.73 -5.24 3.55
N ASN A 351 26.37 -5.72 2.35
CA ASN A 351 24.99 -5.78 1.86
C ASN A 351 24.63 -7.22 1.45
N PRO A 352 24.63 -8.18 2.40
CA PRO A 352 24.17 -9.54 2.11
C PRO A 352 22.71 -9.51 1.64
N MET A 353 22.29 -10.56 0.96
CA MET A 353 20.91 -10.67 0.49
C MET A 353 19.95 -10.65 1.68
N TYR A 354 18.82 -9.96 1.58
CA TYR A 354 17.79 -10.06 2.61
C TYR A 354 17.17 -11.46 2.60
N PRO A 355 17.03 -12.10 3.77
CA PRO A 355 16.24 -13.33 3.87
C PRO A 355 14.77 -13.02 3.59
N ASP A 356 13.98 -14.07 3.32
CA ASP A 356 12.57 -13.95 2.94
C ASP A 356 11.77 -13.08 3.92
N ARG A 357 12.01 -13.23 5.23
CA ARG A 357 11.39 -12.43 6.29
C ARG A 357 11.57 -10.90 6.17
N PHE A 358 12.63 -10.42 5.48
CA PHE A 358 12.98 -9.01 5.39
C PHE A 358 13.05 -8.45 3.97
N LYS A 359 12.74 -9.24 2.93
CA LYS A 359 12.82 -8.80 1.52
C LYS A 359 12.02 -7.52 1.26
N GLU A 360 10.90 -7.35 1.96
CA GLU A 360 10.05 -6.16 1.86
C GLU A 360 10.76 -4.85 2.27
N SER A 361 11.78 -4.92 3.13
CA SER A 361 12.53 -3.73 3.60
C SER A 361 13.06 -2.87 2.44
N THR A 362 13.39 -3.50 1.31
CA THR A 362 13.97 -2.80 0.15
C THR A 362 12.95 -2.00 -0.64
N CYS A 363 11.66 -2.23 -0.46
CA CYS A 363 10.61 -1.42 -1.09
C CYS A 363 10.79 0.08 -0.73
N LEU A 364 11.23 0.37 0.50
CA LEU A 364 11.48 1.74 0.98
C LEU A 364 12.61 2.48 0.25
N LYS A 365 13.42 1.80 -0.59
CA LYS A 365 14.40 2.47 -1.45
C LYS A 365 13.72 3.36 -2.50
N CYS A 366 12.51 2.99 -2.95
CA CYS A 366 11.78 3.70 -4.00
C CYS A 366 10.39 4.18 -3.56
N HIS A 367 9.77 3.49 -2.60
CA HIS A 367 8.42 3.73 -2.11
C HIS A 367 8.43 4.50 -0.80
N HIS A 368 8.76 5.79 -0.89
CA HIS A 368 8.89 6.67 0.27
C HIS A 368 7.53 7.04 0.88
N GLY A 369 6.43 6.88 0.13
CA GLY A 369 5.08 7.16 0.60
C GLY A 369 4.55 6.12 1.58
N VAL A 370 5.04 4.87 1.47
CA VAL A 370 4.67 3.65 2.21
C VAL A 370 3.20 3.23 2.06
N THR A 371 2.26 4.17 2.07
CA THR A 371 0.81 3.94 1.96
C THR A 371 0.44 3.21 0.67
N GLU A 372 1.18 3.41 -0.42
CA GLU A 372 0.97 2.70 -1.68
C GLU A 372 1.29 1.20 -1.61
N LEU A 373 2.10 0.80 -0.63
CA LEU A 373 2.45 -0.60 -0.39
C LEU A 373 1.40 -1.34 0.43
N ALA A 374 0.55 -0.60 1.15
CA ALA A 374 -0.50 -1.12 2.00
C ALA A 374 -1.67 -1.64 1.17
N GLU A 375 -2.20 -0.80 0.26
CA GLU A 375 -3.34 -1.15 -0.58
C GLU A 375 -3.24 -0.48 -1.97
N HIS A 376 -3.17 -1.30 -3.02
CA HIS A 376 -3.23 -0.86 -4.41
C HIS A 376 -4.39 -1.51 -5.17
N PRO A 377 -5.26 -0.75 -5.88
CA PRO A 377 -6.45 -1.30 -6.54
C PRO A 377 -6.17 -2.45 -7.50
N LYS A 378 -5.02 -2.41 -8.19
CA LYS A 378 -4.60 -3.46 -9.13
C LYS A 378 -3.79 -4.60 -8.50
N PHE A 379 -3.01 -4.30 -7.46
CA PHE A 379 -1.94 -5.20 -7.00
C PHE A 379 -2.13 -5.74 -5.58
N GLY A 380 -3.14 -5.24 -4.85
CA GLY A 380 -3.34 -5.52 -3.43
C GLY A 380 -2.25 -4.91 -2.55
N ALA A 381 -2.07 -5.48 -1.36
CA ALA A 381 -0.94 -5.18 -0.48
C ALA A 381 0.35 -5.79 -1.06
N SER A 382 1.37 -4.97 -1.31
CA SER A 382 2.63 -5.42 -1.92
C SER A 382 3.77 -5.60 -0.93
N ALA A 383 3.72 -4.94 0.24
CA ALA A 383 4.72 -5.07 1.31
C ALA A 383 4.09 -4.87 2.71
N PRO A 384 3.18 -5.77 3.13
CA PRO A 384 2.42 -5.60 4.37
C PRO A 384 3.29 -5.51 5.63
N LYS A 385 4.38 -6.27 5.75
CA LYS A 385 5.24 -6.27 6.94
C LYS A 385 6.00 -4.95 7.10
N VAL A 386 6.46 -4.34 6.00
CA VAL A 386 7.06 -2.98 6.06
C VAL A 386 6.02 -1.94 6.46
N VAL A 387 4.80 -2.05 5.93
CA VAL A 387 3.70 -1.18 6.30
C VAL A 387 3.42 -1.31 7.79
N ASP A 388 3.24 -2.52 8.31
CA ASP A 388 3.01 -2.79 9.74
C ASP A 388 4.12 -2.20 10.62
N GLY A 389 5.37 -2.30 10.18
CA GLY A 389 6.52 -1.69 10.86
C GLY A 389 6.44 -0.17 10.89
N TRP A 390 6.14 0.45 9.74
CA TRP A 390 5.93 1.90 9.63
C TRP A 390 4.77 2.38 10.51
N GLU A 391 3.64 1.68 10.47
CA GLU A 391 2.46 1.99 11.25
C GLU A 391 2.72 1.85 12.75
N THR A 392 3.49 0.84 13.16
CA THR A 392 3.89 0.64 14.56
C THR A 392 4.80 1.77 15.04
N VAL A 393 5.78 2.15 14.22
CA VAL A 393 6.66 3.31 14.47
C VAL A 393 5.85 4.61 14.61
N GLU A 394 4.84 4.80 13.77
CA GLU A 394 3.93 5.94 13.84
C GLU A 394 3.05 5.89 15.11
N LYS A 395 2.43 4.73 15.39
CA LYS A 395 1.50 4.49 16.50
C LYS A 395 2.15 4.74 17.86
N PHE A 396 3.42 4.37 18.02
CA PHE A 396 4.18 4.53 19.26
C PHE A 396 5.06 5.78 19.30
N GLY A 397 5.15 6.54 18.20
CA GLY A 397 5.82 7.82 18.16
C GLY A 397 7.34 7.74 18.25
N CYS A 398 7.95 6.69 17.71
CA CYS A 398 9.41 6.52 17.75
C CYS A 398 10.14 7.72 17.14
N PHE A 399 9.53 8.39 16.16
CA PHE A 399 10.01 9.60 15.51
C PHE A 399 10.14 10.83 16.43
N GLY A 400 9.50 10.81 17.61
CA GLY A 400 9.67 11.87 18.61
C GLY A 400 11.04 11.83 19.28
N CYS A 401 11.61 10.63 19.43
CA CYS A 401 12.94 10.42 19.99
C CYS A 401 14.00 10.22 18.90
N HIS A 402 13.67 9.49 17.84
CA HIS A 402 14.56 9.19 16.72
C HIS A 402 14.27 10.09 15.55
N GLU A 403 15.28 10.77 15.02
CA GLU A 403 15.09 11.52 13.80
C GLU A 403 14.95 10.58 12.59
N ILE A 404 13.86 10.70 11.84
CA ILE A 404 13.62 9.98 10.58
C ILE A 404 13.23 11.03 9.55
N ARG A 405 14.25 11.61 8.91
CA ARG A 405 14.03 12.61 7.85
C ARG A 405 13.72 11.88 6.55
N GLY A 406 12.63 12.26 5.90
CA GLY A 406 12.36 11.82 4.54
C GLY A 406 13.06 12.65 3.46
N TYR A 407 13.83 13.67 3.86
CA TYR A 407 14.44 14.65 2.94
C TYR A 407 15.87 15.03 3.33
N ASP A 408 16.71 15.19 2.31
CA ASP A 408 17.99 15.92 2.35
C ASP A 408 17.87 17.18 1.47
N GLY A 409 17.66 18.33 2.11
CA GLY A 409 17.17 19.54 1.43
C GLY A 409 15.79 19.29 0.81
N LEU A 410 15.70 19.43 -0.51
CA LEU A 410 14.46 19.15 -1.28
C LEU A 410 14.44 17.73 -1.88
N LYS A 411 15.55 16.98 -1.81
CA LYS A 411 15.60 15.61 -2.34
C LYS A 411 14.95 14.66 -1.35
N SER A 412 13.93 13.92 -1.76
CA SER A 412 13.35 12.86 -0.95
C SER A 412 14.32 11.68 -0.86
N ILE A 413 14.60 11.22 0.36
CA ILE A 413 15.56 10.14 0.66
C ILE A 413 14.92 8.96 1.41
N GLY A 414 13.61 9.01 1.66
CA GLY A 414 12.87 7.98 2.37
C GLY A 414 11.56 8.52 2.94
N PRO A 415 10.86 7.71 3.75
CA PRO A 415 9.66 8.13 4.46
C PRO A 415 9.92 9.31 5.40
N ASP A 416 9.03 10.32 5.37
CA ASP A 416 9.12 11.49 6.26
C ASP A 416 8.24 11.32 7.50
N LEU A 417 8.87 11.09 8.65
CA LEU A 417 8.18 11.01 9.95
C LEU A 417 8.52 12.19 10.87
N ARG A 418 8.95 13.33 10.34
CA ARG A 418 9.27 14.49 11.17
C ARG A 418 8.03 15.07 11.83
N LEU A 419 8.24 15.54 13.07
CA LEU A 419 7.24 16.29 13.81
C LEU A 419 6.91 17.60 13.09
N GLU A 420 5.63 17.95 13.10
CA GLU A 420 5.16 19.28 12.72
C GLU A 420 5.72 20.36 13.67
N PRO A 421 5.83 21.61 13.20
CA PRO A 421 6.26 22.71 14.07
C PRO A 421 5.39 22.80 15.32
N SER A 422 6.03 23.01 16.47
CA SER A 422 5.33 23.11 17.76
C SER A 422 4.79 24.51 18.05
N THR A 423 5.36 25.55 17.42
CA THR A 423 4.97 26.95 17.61
C THR A 423 4.81 27.70 16.28
N PRO A 424 4.01 28.79 16.22
CA PRO A 424 3.92 29.65 15.04
C PRO A 424 5.26 30.22 14.61
N GLU A 425 6.14 30.57 15.56
CA GLU A 425 7.47 31.10 15.27
C GLU A 425 8.36 30.04 14.60
N GLN A 426 8.29 28.79 15.06
CA GLN A 426 9.00 27.69 14.42
C GLN A 426 8.48 27.44 13.00
N ALA A 427 7.15 27.50 12.82
CA ALA A 427 6.53 27.37 11.50
C ALA A 427 6.99 28.48 10.55
N ALA A 428 6.99 29.74 11.01
CA ALA A 428 7.45 30.89 10.23
C ALA A 428 8.93 30.74 9.84
N LYS A 429 9.80 30.34 10.77
CA LYS A 429 11.22 30.13 10.51
C LYS A 429 11.48 29.02 9.48
N ILE A 430 10.70 27.94 9.52
CA ILE A 430 10.79 26.88 8.51
C ILE A 430 10.30 27.39 7.15
N ALA A 431 9.21 28.16 7.12
CA ALA A 431 8.68 28.73 5.88
C ALA A 431 9.62 29.76 5.23
N GLU A 432 10.46 30.44 6.01
CA GLU A 432 11.49 31.36 5.50
C GLU A 432 12.72 30.66 4.90
N ASP A 433 12.97 29.39 5.22
CA ASP A 433 14.10 28.62 4.69
C ASP A 433 13.69 27.88 3.40
N PRO A 434 14.22 28.25 2.22
CA PRO A 434 13.85 27.63 0.95
C PRO A 434 14.29 26.15 0.83
N ASN A 435 15.15 25.66 1.74
CA ASN A 435 15.59 24.28 1.76
C ASN A 435 14.94 23.45 2.88
N ALA A 436 14.01 24.03 3.63
CA ALA A 436 13.32 23.34 4.72
C ALA A 436 11.89 22.96 4.34
N ILE A 437 11.53 21.72 4.59
CA ILE A 437 10.16 21.21 4.47
C ILE A 437 9.65 20.97 5.89
N PRO A 438 8.50 21.53 6.31
CA PRO A 438 7.94 21.26 7.63
C PRO A 438 7.52 19.79 7.76
N GLY A 439 7.75 19.20 8.94
CA GLY A 439 7.16 17.90 9.25
C GLY A 439 5.64 17.99 9.35
N LYS A 440 4.96 16.84 9.28
CA LYS A 440 3.49 16.73 9.31
C LYS A 440 2.97 15.88 10.48
N LEU A 441 3.86 15.18 11.20
CA LEU A 441 3.43 14.30 12.27
C LEU A 441 3.25 15.07 13.57
N ARG A 442 2.15 14.84 14.26
CA ARG A 442 1.94 15.38 15.61
C ARG A 442 2.61 14.49 16.66
N LYS A 443 2.82 15.04 17.84
CA LYS A 443 3.20 14.26 19.03
C LYS A 443 2.11 13.25 19.40
N VAL A 444 2.51 12.01 19.73
CA VAL A 444 1.56 10.89 19.96
C VAL A 444 0.95 10.89 21.36
N GLY A 445 1.66 11.43 22.35
CA GLY A 445 1.22 11.53 23.73
C GLY A 445 0.27 12.71 23.96
N PRO A 446 -0.54 12.67 25.03
CA PRO A 446 -1.38 13.81 25.42
C PRO A 446 -0.52 15.02 25.78
N SER A 447 -1.05 16.23 25.57
CA SER A 447 -0.42 17.43 26.13
C SER A 447 -0.43 17.38 27.66
N LEU A 448 0.72 17.70 28.25
CA LEU A 448 0.94 17.78 29.69
C LEU A 448 0.93 19.24 30.18
N ARG A 449 0.64 20.20 29.29
CA ARG A 449 0.58 21.63 29.57
C ARG A 449 -0.34 21.98 30.75
N HIS A 450 -1.48 21.28 30.85
CA HIS A 450 -2.49 21.51 31.89
C HIS A 450 -2.66 20.31 32.83
N ILE A 451 -1.64 19.46 32.99
CA ILE A 451 -1.77 18.17 33.69
C ILE A 451 -2.40 18.27 35.10
N LYS A 452 -2.11 19.35 35.85
CA LYS A 452 -2.57 19.55 37.23
C LYS A 452 -4.08 19.74 37.36
N SER A 453 -4.77 20.18 36.30
CA SER A 453 -6.24 20.32 36.32
C SER A 453 -6.97 18.99 36.16
N LYS A 454 -6.26 17.94 35.74
CA LYS A 454 -6.85 16.64 35.43
C LYS A 454 -6.59 15.59 36.49
N VAL A 455 -5.35 15.47 36.96
CA VAL A 455 -4.88 14.33 37.74
C VAL A 455 -4.17 14.75 39.02
N THR A 456 -4.14 13.86 40.00
CA THR A 456 -3.40 14.07 41.24
C THR A 456 -1.90 13.83 41.06
N THR A 457 -1.09 14.40 41.95
CA THR A 457 0.36 14.12 42.03
C THR A 457 0.63 12.63 42.21
N GLY A 458 -0.09 11.96 43.11
CA GLY A 458 0.08 10.54 43.39
C GLY A 458 -0.18 9.65 42.18
N TRP A 459 -1.23 9.93 41.41
CA TRP A 459 -1.47 9.21 40.15
C TRP A 459 -0.34 9.44 39.14
N THR A 460 0.14 10.68 39.02
CA THR A 460 1.21 11.03 38.07
C THR A 460 2.49 10.27 38.39
N GLN A 461 2.80 10.09 39.68
CA GLN A 461 3.93 9.26 40.11
C GLN A 461 3.78 7.80 39.68
N VAL A 462 2.65 7.16 40.01
CA VAL A 462 2.36 5.77 39.60
C VAL A 462 2.46 5.60 38.09
N TRP A 463 1.95 6.58 37.34
CA TRP A 463 1.98 6.56 35.88
C TRP A 463 3.39 6.71 35.31
N VAL A 464 4.22 7.59 35.87
CA VAL A 464 5.63 7.78 35.43
C VAL A 464 6.48 6.55 35.77
N GLU A 465 6.24 5.93 36.92
CA GLU A 465 6.99 4.77 37.41
C GLU A 465 6.68 3.50 36.60
N GLU A 466 5.40 3.11 36.53
CA GLU A 466 4.97 1.89 35.85
C GLU A 466 3.58 2.08 35.21
N PRO A 467 3.50 2.66 33.98
CA PRO A 467 2.22 2.93 33.32
C PRO A 467 1.30 1.71 33.20
N LYS A 468 1.89 0.53 32.97
CA LYS A 468 1.16 -0.75 32.80
C LYS A 468 0.42 -1.19 34.05
N SER A 469 0.88 -0.79 35.24
CA SER A 469 0.21 -1.10 36.50
C SER A 469 -1.20 -0.50 36.58
N PHE A 470 -1.41 0.66 35.94
CA PHE A 470 -2.72 1.30 35.83
C PHE A 470 -3.47 0.88 34.57
N ARG A 471 -2.76 0.83 33.43
CA ARG A 471 -3.34 0.45 32.13
C ARG A 471 -2.46 -0.54 31.38
N PRO A 472 -2.81 -1.83 31.35
CA PRO A 472 -2.03 -2.86 30.65
C PRO A 472 -1.84 -2.58 29.15
N SER A 473 -2.86 -2.02 28.47
CA SER A 473 -2.85 -1.67 27.04
C SER A 473 -2.22 -0.32 26.72
N THR A 474 -1.52 0.31 27.67
CA THR A 474 -0.90 1.64 27.44
C THR A 474 0.21 1.58 26.39
N ARG A 475 0.24 2.61 25.53
CA ARG A 475 1.32 2.83 24.55
C ARG A 475 2.53 3.56 25.14
N MET A 476 2.39 4.13 26.34
CA MET A 476 3.52 4.79 27.02
C MET A 476 4.56 3.72 27.42
N PRO A 477 5.81 3.84 26.97
CA PRO A 477 6.82 2.84 27.25
C PRO A 477 7.29 2.94 28.71
N GLN A 478 7.91 1.86 29.20
CA GLN A 478 8.42 1.75 30.56
C GLN A 478 9.84 2.33 30.66
N PHE A 479 10.06 3.28 31.58
CA PHE A 479 11.37 3.94 31.79
C PHE A 479 12.10 3.47 33.06
N PHE A 480 11.38 2.94 34.04
CA PHE A 480 11.94 2.53 35.34
C PHE A 480 11.82 1.02 35.53
N HIS A 481 12.57 0.49 36.51
CA HIS A 481 12.59 -0.95 36.86
C HIS A 481 13.11 -1.86 35.72
N LEU A 482 13.96 -1.32 34.84
CA LEU A 482 14.58 -2.07 33.75
C LEU A 482 15.93 -2.68 34.15
N SER A 483 16.48 -3.56 33.31
CA SER A 483 17.64 -4.41 33.63
C SER A 483 18.89 -3.67 34.12
N ASN A 484 19.15 -2.44 33.65
CA ASN A 484 20.29 -1.62 34.08
C ASN A 484 19.99 -0.71 35.30
N GLN A 485 18.86 -0.92 35.97
CA GLN A 485 18.38 -0.15 37.13
C GLN A 485 18.10 -1.03 38.37
N GLN A 486 18.60 -2.26 38.38
CA GLN A 486 18.34 -3.20 39.48
C GLN A 486 19.40 -3.16 40.59
N ASP A 487 20.48 -2.40 40.42
CA ASP A 487 21.56 -2.23 41.40
C ASP A 487 21.25 -1.17 42.46
N GLU A 488 22.04 -1.16 43.53
CA GLU A 488 21.83 -0.26 44.69
C GLU A 488 21.89 1.23 44.32
N VAL A 489 22.72 1.62 43.33
CA VAL A 489 22.79 3.03 42.89
C VAL A 489 21.50 3.44 42.20
N ALA A 490 20.94 2.58 41.35
CA ALA A 490 19.68 2.88 40.69
C ALA A 490 18.48 2.82 41.64
N LYS A 491 18.46 1.90 42.62
CA LYS A 491 17.45 1.89 43.68
C LYS A 491 17.46 3.19 44.49
N LYS A 492 18.64 3.78 44.69
CA LYS A 492 18.80 5.08 45.35
C LYS A 492 18.30 6.25 44.48
N TYR A 493 18.65 6.29 43.20
CA TYR A 493 18.41 7.46 42.34
C TYR A 493 17.09 7.46 41.56
N SER A 494 16.55 6.29 41.20
CA SER A 494 15.32 6.23 40.39
C SER A 494 14.10 6.87 41.09
N PRO A 495 13.88 6.71 42.41
CA PRO A 495 12.82 7.42 43.12
C PRO A 495 12.96 8.95 43.03
N VAL A 496 14.20 9.46 43.02
CA VAL A 496 14.49 10.89 42.87
C VAL A 496 14.18 11.37 41.44
N GLU A 497 14.52 10.58 40.41
CA GLU A 497 14.16 10.89 39.01
C GLU A 497 12.63 10.97 38.83
N ILE A 498 11.89 10.01 39.42
CA ILE A 498 10.43 9.97 39.40
C ILE A 498 9.86 11.19 40.11
N ALA A 499 10.26 11.43 41.37
CA ALA A 499 9.79 12.55 42.17
C ALA A 499 10.09 13.91 41.50
N GLY A 500 11.30 14.07 40.97
CA GLY A 500 11.69 15.27 40.23
C GLY A 500 10.83 15.48 38.98
N THR A 501 10.59 14.43 38.20
CA THR A 501 9.77 14.50 36.98
C THR A 501 8.35 14.96 37.31
N VAL A 502 7.73 14.36 38.33
CA VAL A 502 6.40 14.77 38.80
C VAL A 502 6.40 16.22 39.30
N ALA A 503 7.40 16.61 40.10
CA ALA A 503 7.52 17.97 40.61
C ALA A 503 7.62 19.00 39.48
N TYR A 504 8.44 18.73 38.46
CA TYR A 504 8.57 19.60 37.30
C TYR A 504 7.23 19.74 36.56
N LEU A 505 6.60 18.62 36.20
CA LEU A 505 5.31 18.62 35.48
C LEU A 505 4.22 19.37 36.25
N MET A 506 4.12 19.16 37.57
CA MET A 506 3.11 19.81 38.40
C MET A 506 3.38 21.31 38.61
N SER A 507 4.65 21.71 38.69
CA SER A 507 5.04 23.12 38.85
C SER A 507 4.91 23.95 37.58
N ARG A 508 5.10 23.32 36.41
CA ARG A 508 4.99 23.97 35.09
C ARG A 508 3.60 23.86 34.48
N SER A 509 2.66 23.18 35.13
CA SER A 509 1.28 23.09 34.65
C SER A 509 0.62 24.46 34.62
N GLU A 510 0.14 24.84 33.44
CA GLU A 510 -0.61 26.07 33.20
C GLU A 510 -2.10 25.86 33.53
N ALA A 511 -2.78 26.92 33.95
CA ALA A 511 -4.23 26.90 34.08
C ALA A 511 -4.90 26.91 32.70
N PHE A 512 -6.11 26.38 32.61
CA PHE A 512 -6.98 26.50 31.44
C PHE A 512 -8.38 26.89 31.91
N ASP A 513 -9.19 27.45 31.03
CA ASP A 513 -10.52 27.93 31.37
C ASP A 513 -11.55 26.79 31.24
N GLU A 514 -12.21 26.48 32.36
CA GLU A 514 -13.09 25.32 32.57
C GLU A 514 -14.57 25.70 32.42
N LEU A 515 -15.33 24.86 31.72
CA LEU A 515 -16.77 24.98 31.57
C LEU A 515 -17.51 24.29 32.73
N SER A 516 -18.77 24.67 32.92
CA SER A 516 -19.72 24.02 33.82
C SER A 516 -21.09 23.91 33.16
N PRO A 517 -21.91 22.92 33.52
CA PRO A 517 -23.32 22.87 33.11
C PRO A 517 -24.08 24.12 33.56
N GLU A 518 -25.22 24.39 32.93
CA GLU A 518 -26.12 25.48 33.35
C GLU A 518 -26.53 25.33 34.82
N GLU A 519 -26.70 26.47 35.51
CA GLU A 519 -27.05 26.50 36.91
C GLU A 519 -28.38 25.78 37.17
N GLY A 520 -28.38 24.81 38.08
CA GLY A 520 -29.55 24.00 38.43
C GLY A 520 -29.74 22.72 37.61
N TYR A 521 -28.93 22.47 36.58
CA TYR A 521 -28.95 21.19 35.86
C TYR A 521 -28.41 20.05 36.73
N THR A 522 -29.11 18.90 36.76
CA THR A 522 -28.68 17.70 37.49
C THR A 522 -28.31 16.60 36.50
N PRO A 523 -27.02 16.25 36.38
CA PRO A 523 -26.55 15.19 35.47
C PRO A 523 -27.11 13.81 35.83
N GLU A 524 -27.52 13.03 34.82
CA GLU A 524 -28.04 11.66 34.99
C GLU A 524 -27.13 10.63 34.33
N ALA A 525 -26.55 9.74 35.13
CA ALA A 525 -25.54 8.80 34.65
C ALA A 525 -26.09 7.70 33.72
N GLU A 526 -27.32 7.19 33.94
CA GLU A 526 -27.91 6.19 33.04
C GLU A 526 -28.19 6.78 31.64
N ARG A 527 -28.68 8.02 31.58
CA ARG A 527 -28.81 8.76 30.33
C ARG A 527 -27.45 9.03 29.70
N GLY A 528 -26.44 9.31 30.52
CA GLY A 528 -25.04 9.43 30.11
C GLY A 528 -24.50 8.17 29.44
N LYS A 529 -24.79 6.99 30.00
CA LYS A 529 -24.41 5.69 29.43
C LYS A 529 -25.03 5.45 28.05
N GLN A 530 -26.33 5.71 27.90
CA GLN A 530 -27.02 5.59 26.60
C GLN A 530 -26.48 6.58 25.57
N THR A 531 -26.21 7.82 26.01
CA THR A 531 -25.65 8.87 25.17
C THR A 531 -24.22 8.52 24.73
N PHE A 532 -23.40 7.96 25.62
CA PHE A 532 -22.06 7.48 25.33
C PHE A 532 -22.06 6.40 24.22
N ALA A 533 -23.01 5.48 24.26
CA ALA A 533 -23.16 4.44 23.24
C ALA A 533 -23.62 4.99 21.88
N THR A 534 -24.52 5.98 21.89
CA THR A 534 -25.21 6.45 20.67
C THR A 534 -24.55 7.64 19.98
N ARG A 535 -23.80 8.49 20.71
CA ARG A 535 -23.19 9.72 20.17
C ARG A 535 -21.79 9.52 19.57
N GLY A 536 -21.31 8.29 19.44
CA GLY A 536 -20.04 7.98 18.75
C GLY A 536 -18.82 7.83 19.64
N CYS A 537 -18.95 7.81 20.97
CA CYS A 537 -17.80 7.64 21.86
C CYS A 537 -17.12 6.26 21.66
N LEU A 538 -17.93 5.22 21.46
CA LEU A 538 -17.50 3.83 21.25
C LEU A 538 -16.78 3.60 19.90
N ASN A 539 -16.86 4.55 18.97
CA ASN A 539 -16.06 4.50 17.74
C ASN A 539 -14.55 4.59 18.01
N CYS A 540 -14.17 5.30 19.07
CA CYS A 540 -12.78 5.53 19.43
C CYS A 540 -12.43 4.88 20.76
N HIS A 541 -13.35 4.85 21.72
CA HIS A 541 -13.09 4.42 23.09
C HIS A 541 -13.75 3.07 23.42
N ASN A 542 -13.10 2.28 24.26
CA ASN A 542 -13.71 1.11 24.89
C ASN A 542 -14.17 1.42 26.31
N HIS A 543 -15.16 0.64 26.76
CA HIS A 543 -15.66 0.67 28.13
C HIS A 543 -16.25 -0.71 28.50
N ALA A 544 -16.01 -1.19 29.72
CA ALA A 544 -16.40 -2.54 30.16
C ALA A 544 -17.92 -2.83 30.09
N ASP A 545 -18.75 -1.79 30.14
CA ASP A 545 -20.21 -1.90 29.95
C ASP A 545 -20.62 -2.27 28.52
N PHE A 546 -19.71 -2.13 27.54
CA PHE A 546 -19.95 -2.38 26.12
C PHE A 546 -18.86 -3.30 25.55
N PRO A 547 -18.79 -4.58 25.96
CA PRO A 547 -17.72 -5.50 25.59
C PRO A 547 -17.68 -5.84 24.08
N GLU A 548 -18.78 -5.61 23.37
CA GLU A 548 -18.87 -5.79 21.91
C GLU A 548 -18.12 -4.69 21.13
N SER A 549 -17.86 -3.54 21.75
CA SER A 549 -17.05 -2.47 21.16
C SER A 549 -15.58 -2.66 21.54
N GLN A 550 -14.71 -2.89 20.55
CA GLN A 550 -13.28 -3.17 20.76
C GLN A 550 -12.32 -2.14 20.14
N SER A 551 -12.79 -0.94 19.79
CA SER A 551 -11.94 0.14 19.26
C SER A 551 -10.72 0.48 20.16
N ASP A 552 -9.51 0.42 19.59
CA ASP A 552 -8.27 0.78 20.28
C ASP A 552 -7.73 2.18 19.91
N PHE A 553 -8.46 2.96 19.10
CA PHE A 553 -8.00 4.26 18.59
C PHE A 553 -7.79 5.28 19.74
N GLY A 554 -8.78 5.38 20.61
CA GLY A 554 -8.75 6.10 21.87
C GLY A 554 -8.49 5.16 23.05
N PRO A 555 -8.11 5.71 24.21
CA PRO A 555 -7.89 4.90 25.40
C PRO A 555 -9.18 4.27 25.94
N ASP A 556 -9.05 3.09 26.54
CA ASP A 556 -10.09 2.52 27.42
C ASP A 556 -10.42 3.50 28.56
N LEU A 557 -11.73 3.78 28.69
CA LEU A 557 -12.30 4.75 29.64
C LEU A 557 -12.91 4.10 30.88
N THR A 558 -12.93 2.77 31.00
CA THR A 558 -13.53 2.04 32.14
C THR A 558 -13.04 2.57 33.49
N LYS A 559 -11.74 2.85 33.60
CA LYS A 559 -11.09 3.34 34.83
C LYS A 559 -10.75 4.83 34.77
N VAL A 560 -11.41 5.61 33.91
CA VAL A 560 -11.07 7.03 33.75
C VAL A 560 -11.32 7.82 35.04
N HIS A 561 -12.40 7.51 35.77
CA HIS A 561 -12.73 8.14 37.06
C HIS A 561 -11.59 8.02 38.07
N GLU A 562 -10.90 6.87 38.13
CA GLU A 562 -9.92 6.60 39.17
C GLU A 562 -8.86 7.71 39.22
N LYS A 563 -8.35 8.16 38.07
CA LYS A 563 -7.24 9.11 37.96
C LYS A 563 -7.63 10.58 38.06
N LEU A 564 -8.92 10.91 37.93
CA LEU A 564 -9.38 12.29 37.91
C LEU A 564 -9.27 12.93 39.29
N LEU A 565 -9.18 14.27 39.34
CA LEU A 565 -9.28 15.00 40.60
C LEU A 565 -10.61 14.67 41.32
N PRO A 566 -10.63 14.60 42.65
CA PRO A 566 -11.84 14.25 43.40
C PRO A 566 -12.91 15.34 43.30
N GLY A 567 -14.18 14.91 43.34
CA GLY A 567 -15.34 15.79 43.43
C GLY A 567 -15.57 16.65 42.18
N GLU A 568 -16.00 17.89 42.40
CA GLU A 568 -16.42 18.82 41.34
C GLU A 568 -15.28 19.14 40.34
N ALA A 569 -14.02 19.20 40.80
CA ALA A 569 -12.88 19.51 39.93
C ALA A 569 -12.70 18.45 38.82
N GLY A 570 -12.78 17.16 39.15
CA GLY A 570 -12.69 16.09 38.16
C GLY A 570 -13.88 16.09 37.21
N PHE A 571 -15.08 16.36 37.73
CA PHE A 571 -16.29 16.48 36.91
C PHE A 571 -16.20 17.64 35.92
N ARG A 572 -15.81 18.84 36.37
CA ARG A 572 -15.66 20.03 35.51
C ARG A 572 -14.61 19.84 34.43
N TRP A 573 -13.47 19.20 34.76
CA TRP A 573 -12.47 18.84 33.77
C TRP A 573 -13.06 17.91 32.69
N LEU A 574 -13.76 16.85 33.12
CA LEU A 574 -14.31 15.84 32.21
C LEU A 574 -15.43 16.42 31.34
N TYR A 575 -16.31 17.22 31.92
CA TYR A 575 -17.34 17.99 31.21
C TYR A 575 -16.71 18.88 30.15
N THR A 576 -15.73 19.70 30.51
CA THR A 576 -15.04 20.59 29.57
C THR A 576 -14.38 19.82 28.44
N TRP A 577 -13.72 18.69 28.73
CA TRP A 577 -13.08 17.86 27.71
C TRP A 577 -14.08 17.24 26.74
N ILE A 578 -15.23 16.76 27.22
CA ILE A 578 -16.28 16.17 26.37
C ILE A 578 -16.98 17.25 25.54
N ARG A 579 -17.17 18.44 26.12
CA ARG A 579 -17.90 19.55 25.53
C ARG A 579 -17.09 20.29 24.46
N GLU A 580 -15.83 20.61 24.76
CA GLU A 580 -14.95 21.41 23.90
C GLU A 580 -13.47 20.99 24.07
N PRO A 581 -13.05 19.84 23.51
CA PRO A 581 -11.73 19.26 23.77
C PRO A 581 -10.55 20.15 23.30
N SER A 582 -10.77 20.98 22.27
CA SER A 582 -9.76 21.94 21.76
C SER A 582 -9.34 22.98 22.80
N ARG A 583 -10.18 23.22 23.81
CA ARG A 583 -9.94 24.16 24.91
C ARG A 583 -8.82 23.71 25.84
N TYR A 584 -8.70 22.39 26.06
CA TYR A 584 -7.59 21.79 26.82
C TYR A 584 -6.39 21.48 25.93
N HIS A 585 -6.62 21.12 24.66
CA HIS A 585 -5.55 20.81 23.73
C HIS A 585 -5.96 21.18 22.31
N ALA A 586 -5.46 22.31 21.82
CA ALA A 586 -5.83 22.86 20.51
C ALA A 586 -5.70 21.83 19.36
N ARG A 587 -4.67 20.97 19.40
CA ARG A 587 -4.38 19.94 18.37
C ARG A 587 -4.91 18.55 18.71
N THR A 588 -6.00 18.47 19.48
CA THR A 588 -6.58 17.20 19.92
C THR A 588 -7.14 16.38 18.76
N LYS A 589 -7.03 15.05 18.87
CA LYS A 589 -7.74 14.09 18.00
C LYS A 589 -9.18 13.84 18.45
N MET A 590 -9.51 14.18 19.70
CA MET A 590 -10.90 14.11 20.17
C MET A 590 -11.69 15.18 19.43
N PRO A 591 -12.65 14.81 18.57
CA PRO A 591 -13.42 15.79 17.83
C PRO A 591 -14.48 16.44 18.72
N ASP A 592 -15.03 17.55 18.25
CA ASP A 592 -16.25 18.11 18.80
C ASP A 592 -17.46 17.30 18.29
N LEU A 593 -18.22 16.71 19.22
CA LEU A 593 -19.37 15.86 18.97
C LEU A 593 -20.71 16.63 18.95
N PHE A 594 -20.69 17.96 19.06
CA PHE A 594 -21.88 18.83 19.14
C PHE A 594 -22.82 18.44 20.29
N LEU A 595 -22.26 18.25 21.49
CA LEU A 595 -22.99 17.86 22.70
C LEU A 595 -23.51 19.09 23.46
N ASP A 596 -24.14 20.02 22.74
CA ASP A 596 -24.80 21.19 23.31
C ASP A 596 -26.03 20.81 24.13
N PRO A 597 -26.33 21.52 25.25
CA PRO A 597 -27.61 21.37 25.93
C PRO A 597 -28.76 21.51 24.93
N GLU A 598 -29.65 20.53 24.91
CA GLU A 598 -30.78 20.44 24.01
C GLU A 598 -32.09 20.41 24.81
N VAL A 599 -33.11 21.10 24.31
CA VAL A 599 -34.46 21.05 24.90
C VAL A 599 -35.27 20.00 24.16
N LYS A 600 -35.63 18.93 24.86
CA LYS A 600 -36.46 17.83 24.34
C LYS A 600 -37.74 17.74 25.17
N ASP A 601 -38.89 17.86 24.52
CA ASP A 601 -40.22 17.80 25.17
C ASP A 601 -40.38 18.77 26.36
N GLY A 602 -39.72 19.94 26.29
CA GLY A 602 -39.74 20.95 27.34
C GLY A 602 -38.76 20.71 28.49
N VAL A 603 -37.94 19.66 28.42
CA VAL A 603 -36.88 19.34 29.39
C VAL A 603 -35.52 19.64 28.77
N THR A 604 -34.70 20.42 29.47
CA THR A 604 -33.30 20.63 29.10
C THR A 604 -32.50 19.38 29.45
N ILE A 605 -31.76 18.85 28.48
CA ILE A 605 -30.81 17.74 28.63
C ILE A 605 -29.44 18.27 28.21
N ASP A 606 -28.43 18.06 29.04
CA ASP A 606 -27.02 18.31 28.72
C ASP A 606 -26.30 16.96 28.55
N PRO A 607 -26.14 16.49 27.30
CA PRO A 607 -25.53 15.20 27.01
C PRO A 607 -24.07 15.10 27.51
N ALA A 608 -23.31 16.20 27.48
CA ALA A 608 -21.93 16.22 27.93
C ALA A 608 -21.83 16.06 29.45
N ALA A 609 -22.73 16.72 30.19
CA ALA A 609 -22.81 16.61 31.64
C ALA A 609 -23.22 15.19 32.08
N ASP A 610 -24.17 14.58 31.38
CA ASP A 610 -24.62 13.22 31.67
C ASP A 610 -23.53 12.18 31.41
N ILE A 611 -22.82 12.27 30.28
CA ILE A 611 -21.67 11.40 30.00
C ILE A 611 -20.57 11.59 31.05
N ALA A 612 -20.29 12.85 31.45
CA ALA A 612 -19.32 13.11 32.50
C ALA A 612 -19.74 12.47 33.83
N ALA A 613 -21.03 12.50 34.18
CA ALA A 613 -21.54 11.85 35.37
C ALA A 613 -21.42 10.32 35.30
N TYR A 614 -21.74 9.72 34.16
CA TYR A 614 -21.55 8.29 33.90
C TYR A 614 -20.09 7.86 34.09
N LEU A 615 -19.17 8.51 33.40
CA LEU A 615 -17.75 8.18 33.45
C LEU A 615 -17.11 8.45 34.83
N GLN A 616 -17.76 9.24 35.70
CA GLN A 616 -17.32 9.57 37.05
C GLN A 616 -17.93 8.67 38.14
N GLN A 617 -18.87 7.77 37.84
CA GLN A 617 -19.64 6.98 38.83
C GLN A 617 -18.77 6.22 39.85
N GLY A 618 -17.60 5.70 39.43
CA GLY A 618 -16.68 4.97 40.34
C GLY A 618 -15.92 5.84 41.33
N GLY A 619 -15.97 7.17 41.16
CA GLY A 619 -15.27 8.15 42.00
C GLY A 619 -13.75 8.14 41.83
N SER A 620 -13.09 9.22 42.23
CA SER A 620 -11.63 9.29 42.17
C SER A 620 -10.99 8.33 43.17
N LYS A 621 -9.99 7.58 42.72
CA LYS A 621 -9.21 6.73 43.60
C LYS A 621 -8.14 7.58 44.27
N ASN A 622 -8.01 7.43 45.58
CA ASN A 622 -6.83 7.93 46.26
C ASN A 622 -5.66 7.00 45.92
N PHE A 623 -4.90 7.37 44.90
CA PHE A 623 -3.55 6.84 44.69
C PHE A 623 -2.73 7.38 45.84
N GLY A 624 -2.71 6.60 46.93
CA GLY A 624 -2.04 6.95 48.16
C GLY A 624 -0.75 7.64 47.81
N MET A 625 -0.63 8.88 48.26
CA MET A 625 0.68 9.49 48.23
C MET A 625 1.58 8.57 49.07
N LEU A 626 2.77 8.24 48.57
CA LEU A 626 3.89 8.43 49.48
C LEU A 626 3.78 9.91 49.89
N GLU A 627 3.17 10.18 51.06
CA GLU A 627 2.60 11.46 51.49
C GLU A 627 3.36 12.69 50.97
N TRP A 628 2.85 13.38 49.95
CA TRP A 628 3.46 14.61 49.43
C TRP A 628 2.58 15.83 49.72
N ASN A 629 2.79 16.44 50.88
CA ASN A 629 2.43 17.83 51.19
C ASN A 629 3.66 18.73 50.94
N GLY A 630 4.08 18.93 49.69
CA GLY A 630 5.41 19.50 49.43
C GLY A 630 6.55 18.56 49.87
N PRO A 631 7.83 18.91 49.58
CA PRO A 631 8.92 17.96 49.29
C PRO A 631 8.97 16.78 50.26
N GLY A 632 8.73 15.57 49.73
CA GLY A 632 8.42 14.42 50.56
C GLY A 632 7.87 13.18 49.82
N VAL A 633 8.30 12.90 48.59
CA VAL A 633 8.77 11.52 48.44
C VAL A 633 10.00 11.49 49.35
N GLU A 634 10.19 10.52 50.23
CA GLU A 634 11.49 10.32 50.88
C GLU A 634 12.52 9.88 49.79
N ALA A 635 12.68 10.67 48.72
CA ALA A 635 13.93 10.84 48.04
C ALA A 635 14.90 11.21 49.15
N ASP A 636 15.73 10.25 49.53
CA ASP A 636 16.84 10.47 50.45
C ASP A 636 17.48 11.81 50.07
N LYS A 637 17.44 12.79 50.98
CA LYS A 637 17.95 14.15 50.70
C LYS A 637 19.41 14.09 50.27
N SER A 638 20.15 13.09 50.77
CA SER A 638 21.51 12.80 50.31
C SER A 638 21.50 12.39 48.84
N ALA A 639 20.61 11.48 48.42
CA ALA A 639 20.48 11.08 47.02
C ALA A 639 20.12 12.24 46.09
N LEU A 640 19.17 13.10 46.48
CA LEU A 640 18.82 14.29 45.71
C LEU A 640 20.01 15.24 45.56
N ASP A 641 20.71 15.54 46.65
CA ASP A 641 21.88 16.42 46.62
C ASP A 641 23.04 15.83 45.80
N GLU A 642 23.28 14.52 45.91
CA GLU A 642 24.27 13.81 45.11
C GLU A 642 23.95 13.87 43.61
N MET A 643 22.69 13.66 43.23
CA MET A 643 22.27 13.76 41.83
C MET A 643 22.37 15.18 41.28
N VAL A 644 21.97 16.19 42.06
CA VAL A 644 22.13 17.60 41.66
C VAL A 644 23.60 17.90 41.44
N GLN A 645 24.48 17.49 42.36
CA GLN A 645 25.94 17.65 42.19
C GLN A 645 26.45 16.91 40.95
N MET A 646 26.01 15.67 40.72
CA MET A 646 26.43 14.85 39.58
C MET A 646 26.12 15.54 38.25
N PHE A 647 24.90 16.04 38.07
CA PHE A 647 24.51 16.70 36.82
C PHE A 647 25.07 18.13 36.71
N LEU A 648 25.02 18.91 37.80
CA LEU A 648 25.54 20.28 37.81
C LEU A 648 27.06 20.34 37.60
N ALA A 649 27.79 19.31 38.03
CA ALA A 649 29.23 19.19 37.80
C ALA A 649 29.60 19.18 36.30
N LYS A 650 28.70 18.76 35.41
CA LYS A 650 28.90 18.81 33.95
C LYS A 650 28.86 20.24 33.41
N ALA A 651 28.20 21.16 34.10
CA ALA A 651 28.09 22.56 33.69
C ALA A 651 29.17 23.46 34.32
N ILE A 652 29.48 23.27 35.62
CA ILE A 652 30.35 24.20 36.38
C ILE A 652 31.53 23.56 37.11
N SER A 653 31.89 22.32 36.77
CA SER A 653 32.86 21.47 37.49
C SER A 653 32.36 20.95 38.84
N LEU A 654 32.88 19.80 39.25
CA LEU A 654 32.48 19.15 40.51
C LEU A 654 32.77 20.00 41.75
N ARG A 655 33.86 20.78 41.75
CA ARG A 655 34.21 21.65 42.88
C ARG A 655 33.19 22.76 43.05
N SER A 656 32.86 23.47 41.96
CA SER A 656 31.89 24.57 42.03
C SER A 656 30.48 24.06 42.26
N ALA A 657 30.11 22.89 41.72
CA ALA A 657 28.82 22.25 42.02
C ALA A 657 28.68 21.92 43.51
N LYS A 658 29.71 21.34 44.14
CA LYS A 658 29.74 21.11 45.59
C LYS A 658 29.66 22.42 46.38
N GLN A 659 30.42 23.44 45.96
CA GLN A 659 30.39 24.75 46.61
C GLN A 659 29.02 25.41 46.50
N ALA A 660 28.36 25.34 45.34
CA ALA A 660 27.02 25.87 45.14
C ALA A 660 25.98 25.23 46.07
N MET A 661 26.12 23.93 46.34
CA MET A 661 25.26 23.22 47.29
C MET A 661 25.53 23.61 48.75
N ILE A 662 26.77 23.96 49.09
CA ILE A 662 27.14 24.47 50.43
C ILE A 662 26.66 25.90 50.62
N ASP A 663 26.93 26.77 49.66
CA ASP A 663 26.58 28.19 49.69
C ASP A 663 25.07 28.41 49.49
N GLY A 664 24.36 27.38 49.03
CA GLY A 664 22.94 27.44 48.70
C GLY A 664 22.66 28.36 47.51
N LYS A 665 23.62 28.62 46.63
CA LYS A 665 23.43 29.49 45.45
C LYS A 665 24.36 29.09 44.31
N LEU A 666 23.94 29.33 43.07
CA LEU A 666 24.81 29.14 41.90
C LEU A 666 26.00 30.12 41.95
N PRO A 667 27.12 29.79 41.28
CA PRO A 667 28.26 30.70 41.15
C PRO A 667 27.85 32.07 40.61
N GLU A 668 28.49 33.15 41.10
CA GLU A 668 28.10 34.54 40.76
C GLU A 668 28.19 34.87 39.27
N ASN A 669 28.98 34.11 38.50
CA ASN A 669 29.08 34.24 37.05
C ASN A 669 27.93 33.54 36.28
N MET A 670 27.03 32.83 36.97
CA MET A 670 25.81 32.25 36.41
C MET A 670 24.60 33.15 36.73
N THR A 671 24.40 34.13 35.87
CA THR A 671 23.20 34.98 35.83
C THR A 671 22.11 34.35 34.95
N GLU A 672 20.87 34.79 35.11
CA GLU A 672 19.72 34.35 34.30
C GLU A 672 20.00 34.35 32.80
N GLU A 673 20.67 35.39 32.28
CA GLU A 673 21.02 35.54 30.86
C GLU A 673 22.14 34.60 30.40
N THR A 674 23.04 34.22 31.30
CA THR A 674 24.19 33.37 30.99
C THR A 674 23.89 31.88 31.09
N ILE A 675 22.83 31.51 31.81
CA ILE A 675 22.40 30.12 31.96
C ILE A 675 21.67 29.70 30.68
N LYS A 676 22.23 28.70 29.99
CA LYS A 676 21.67 28.17 28.73
C LYS A 676 21.02 26.79 28.85
N GLY A 677 21.10 26.18 30.03
CA GLY A 677 20.70 24.81 30.26
C GLY A 677 19.67 24.67 31.37
N ASP A 678 19.53 23.44 31.86
CA ASP A 678 18.55 23.09 32.88
C ASP A 678 18.87 23.75 34.23
N GLU A 679 20.09 24.28 34.43
CA GLU A 679 20.54 24.95 35.66
C GLU A 679 19.69 26.16 36.03
N ILE A 680 18.88 26.68 35.10
CA ILE A 680 17.94 27.77 35.33
C ILE A 680 16.94 27.42 36.45
N GLU A 681 16.62 26.14 36.62
CA GLU A 681 15.74 25.68 37.71
C GLU A 681 16.36 25.87 39.11
N LEU A 682 17.68 26.01 39.19
CA LEU A 682 18.44 26.28 40.42
C LEU A 682 18.74 27.76 40.61
N PHE A 683 18.33 28.64 39.69
CA PHE A 683 18.56 30.07 39.79
C PHE A 683 17.62 30.75 40.80
N GLY A 684 18.18 31.54 41.71
CA GLY A 684 17.44 32.24 42.76
C GLY A 684 18.34 32.67 43.94
N GLU A 685 17.76 33.29 44.96
CA GLU A 685 18.50 33.74 46.16
C GLU A 685 19.03 32.56 47.00
N THR A 686 18.31 31.45 47.05
CA THR A 686 18.70 30.24 47.78
C THR A 686 18.16 28.99 47.07
N ILE A 687 19.02 28.00 46.83
CA ILE A 687 18.68 26.71 46.24
C ILE A 687 17.84 25.91 47.23
N THR A 688 16.53 25.85 46.97
CA THR A 688 15.58 25.08 47.78
C THR A 688 15.48 23.62 47.32
N GLU A 689 14.89 22.76 48.16
CA GLU A 689 14.61 21.37 47.82
C GLU A 689 13.68 21.24 46.60
N GLU A 690 12.69 22.14 46.48
CA GLU A 690 11.80 22.19 45.31
C GLU A 690 12.56 22.54 44.03
N MET A 691 13.48 23.51 44.09
CA MET A 691 14.34 23.87 42.95
C MET A 691 15.21 22.69 42.52
N LYS A 692 15.77 21.94 43.48
CA LYS A 692 16.53 20.71 43.21
C LYS A 692 15.66 19.66 42.52
N LEU A 693 14.44 19.42 42.99
CA LEU A 693 13.51 18.48 42.36
C LEU A 693 13.11 18.92 40.95
N ARG A 694 12.82 20.21 40.72
CA ARG A 694 12.53 20.73 39.37
C ARG A 694 13.73 20.60 38.44
N TYR A 695 14.94 20.87 38.92
CA TYR A 695 16.18 20.68 38.16
C TYR A 695 16.35 19.21 37.75
N ILE A 696 16.22 18.27 38.69
CA ILE A 696 16.30 16.84 38.39
C ILE A 696 15.16 16.41 37.46
N GLY A 697 13.94 16.89 37.66
CA GLY A 697 12.81 16.59 36.78
C GLY A 697 13.02 17.04 35.36
N ARG A 698 13.46 18.28 35.17
CA ARG A 698 13.82 18.82 33.86
C ARG A 698 14.92 18.01 33.22
N ARG A 699 15.99 17.69 33.96
CA ARG A 699 17.09 16.83 33.50
C ARG A 699 16.63 15.43 33.11
N THR A 700 15.74 14.82 33.88
CA THR A 700 15.17 13.50 33.61
C THR A 700 14.30 13.51 32.35
N ILE A 701 13.40 14.49 32.20
CA ILE A 701 12.60 14.70 30.99
C ILE A 701 13.49 14.92 29.76
N SER A 702 14.52 15.76 29.89
CA SER A 702 15.56 15.99 28.87
C SER A 702 16.27 14.69 28.48
N ARG A 703 16.65 13.89 29.48
CA ARG A 703 17.43 12.67 29.32
C ARG A 703 16.66 11.56 28.63
N TYR A 704 15.40 11.35 29.01
CA TYR A 704 14.52 10.31 28.48
C TYR A 704 13.70 10.76 27.25
N GLY A 705 13.71 12.05 26.92
CA GLY A 705 13.10 12.56 25.69
C GLY A 705 11.58 12.62 25.74
N CYS A 706 10.97 12.77 26.93
CA CYS A 706 9.50 12.71 27.07
C CYS A 706 8.78 13.77 26.22
N TYR A 707 9.43 14.90 25.93
CA TYR A 707 8.94 15.96 25.05
C TYR A 707 8.82 15.55 23.57
N GLY A 708 9.46 14.46 23.15
CA GLY A 708 9.27 13.90 21.80
C GLY A 708 7.86 13.38 21.60
N CYS A 709 7.25 12.84 22.65
CA CYS A 709 5.88 12.33 22.63
C CYS A 709 4.87 13.30 23.26
N HIS A 710 5.29 14.22 24.11
CA HIS A 710 4.39 15.11 24.86
C HIS A 710 4.65 16.60 24.56
N ASP A 711 3.59 17.40 24.56
CA ASP A 711 3.69 18.85 24.71
C ASP A 711 3.91 19.17 26.21
N ILE A 712 5.10 19.68 26.53
CA ILE A 712 5.56 19.97 27.90
C ILE A 712 6.10 21.40 27.91
N PRO A 713 5.58 22.29 28.77
CA PRO A 713 6.10 23.65 28.90
C PRO A 713 7.59 23.70 29.23
N GLY A 714 8.34 24.51 28.47
CA GLY A 714 9.80 24.67 28.59
C GLY A 714 10.61 23.71 27.70
N PHE A 715 9.95 22.94 26.84
CA PHE A 715 10.55 21.97 25.91
C PHE A 715 10.10 22.14 24.46
N GLU A 716 9.48 23.28 24.12
CA GLU A 716 8.94 23.57 22.79
C GLU A 716 10.02 23.48 21.69
N ASP A 717 11.26 23.91 21.98
CA ASP A 717 12.39 23.92 21.05
C ASP A 717 13.34 22.72 21.20
N ALA A 718 12.99 21.72 22.01
CA ALA A 718 13.86 20.59 22.30
C ALA A 718 13.99 19.64 21.09
N ARG A 719 15.21 19.14 20.84
CA ARG A 719 15.53 18.26 19.70
C ARG A 719 15.45 16.79 20.08
N PRO A 720 15.15 15.87 19.13
CA PRO A 720 15.16 14.43 19.38
C PRO A 720 16.46 13.94 20.04
N ILE A 721 16.36 12.96 20.94
CA ILE A 721 17.49 12.46 21.76
C ILE A 721 18.17 11.20 21.23
N GLY A 722 17.47 10.46 20.38
CA GLY A 722 17.87 9.17 19.84
C GLY A 722 18.78 9.33 18.63
N THR A 723 19.46 8.24 18.28
CA THR A 723 20.21 8.17 17.03
C THR A 723 19.25 8.36 15.84
N ALA A 724 19.64 9.17 14.87
CA ALA A 724 18.89 9.32 13.64
C ALA A 724 18.80 7.96 12.91
N LEU A 725 17.61 7.58 12.45
CA LEU A 725 17.33 6.26 11.89
C LEU A 725 17.17 6.25 10.38
N GLN A 726 17.11 7.42 9.71
CA GLN A 726 16.95 7.50 8.25
C GLN A 726 17.98 6.69 7.46
N ASP A 727 19.12 6.39 8.08
CA ASP A 727 20.28 5.72 7.49
C ASP A 727 20.60 4.35 8.11
N TRP A 728 19.75 3.87 9.01
CA TRP A 728 20.09 2.74 9.87
C TRP A 728 20.28 1.44 9.07
N GLY A 729 19.49 1.23 8.03
CA GLY A 729 19.52 0.05 7.16
C GLY A 729 20.89 -0.22 6.57
N ARG A 730 21.71 0.82 6.31
CA ARG A 730 23.08 0.68 5.77
C ARG A 730 24.19 0.86 6.80
N LYS A 731 23.85 0.95 8.09
CA LYS A 731 24.86 1.14 9.12
C LYS A 731 25.76 -0.09 9.21
N ASP A 732 27.04 0.14 8.97
CA ASP A 732 28.09 -0.88 9.08
C ASP A 732 28.00 -1.62 10.44
N PRO A 733 27.86 -2.96 10.44
CA PRO A 733 27.86 -3.79 11.64
C PRO A 733 29.00 -3.50 12.63
N SER A 734 30.19 -3.13 12.15
CA SER A 734 31.34 -2.78 12.99
C SER A 734 31.13 -1.52 13.83
N LYS A 735 30.17 -0.66 13.44
CA LYS A 735 29.77 0.54 14.18
C LYS A 735 28.65 0.27 15.19
N LEU A 736 28.24 -0.98 15.36
CA LEU A 736 27.27 -1.40 16.36
C LEU A 736 27.99 -1.96 17.59
N ALA A 737 27.71 -1.39 18.75
CA ALA A 737 28.28 -1.84 20.01
C ALA A 737 27.42 -2.97 20.60
N PHE A 738 27.80 -4.23 20.34
CA PHE A 738 27.13 -5.41 20.91
C PHE A 738 27.43 -5.60 22.41
N GLU A 739 28.48 -4.97 22.94
CA GLU A 739 28.85 -5.01 24.36
C GLU A 739 28.93 -6.45 24.88
N HIS A 740 28.24 -6.80 25.98
CA HIS A 740 28.19 -8.15 26.55
C HIS A 740 26.84 -8.83 26.28
N ILE A 741 26.16 -8.49 25.18
CA ILE A 741 24.79 -8.96 24.94
C ILE A 741 24.69 -10.48 24.77
N GLY A 742 25.69 -11.11 24.15
CA GLY A 742 25.72 -12.57 24.00
C GLY A 742 25.74 -13.28 25.37
N GLU A 743 26.52 -12.77 26.32
CA GLU A 743 26.55 -13.32 27.69
C GLU A 743 25.22 -13.08 28.42
N TYR A 744 24.59 -11.91 28.23
CA TYR A 744 23.27 -11.65 28.78
C TYR A 744 22.23 -12.65 28.26
N LEU A 745 22.16 -12.87 26.95
CA LEU A 745 21.18 -13.76 26.32
C LEU A 745 21.45 -15.25 26.60
N HIS A 746 22.67 -15.60 26.97
CA HIS A 746 23.01 -16.95 27.43
C HIS A 746 22.39 -17.26 28.80
N HIS A 747 22.15 -16.26 29.64
CA HIS A 747 21.62 -16.43 31.00
C HIS A 747 20.20 -15.90 31.21
N PHE A 748 19.76 -14.97 30.37
CA PHE A 748 18.52 -14.21 30.51
C PHE A 748 17.92 -13.92 29.13
N GLY A 749 16.86 -13.11 29.12
CA GLY A 749 16.28 -12.53 27.90
C GLY A 749 14.78 -12.83 27.76
N GLU A 750 14.30 -13.88 28.42
CA GLU A 750 12.87 -14.22 28.42
C GLU A 750 12.14 -13.64 29.65
N PRO A 751 10.81 -13.37 29.57
CA PRO A 751 10.04 -12.75 30.65
C PRO A 751 10.04 -13.52 31.98
N ASN A 752 10.14 -14.85 31.91
CA ASN A 752 10.25 -15.75 33.07
C ASN A 752 11.67 -15.76 33.70
N GLY A 753 12.61 -15.02 33.13
CA GLY A 753 14.01 -14.97 33.54
C GLY A 753 14.91 -16.04 32.92
N SER A 754 14.39 -16.89 32.02
CA SER A 754 15.17 -17.90 31.32
C SER A 754 16.04 -17.33 30.20
N SER A 755 16.90 -18.19 29.66
CA SER A 755 17.87 -17.88 28.61
C SER A 755 17.21 -17.84 27.22
N THR A 756 17.46 -16.78 26.46
CA THR A 756 17.10 -16.73 25.04
C THR A 756 17.90 -17.74 24.23
N ALA A 757 19.14 -18.04 24.63
CA ALA A 757 19.96 -19.06 23.97
C ALA A 757 19.34 -20.46 24.09
N GLU A 758 18.74 -20.77 25.25
CA GLU A 758 18.01 -22.03 25.45
C GLU A 758 16.74 -22.10 24.60
N ARG A 759 15.96 -21.01 24.54
CA ARG A 759 14.77 -20.90 23.68
C ARG A 759 15.13 -21.10 22.20
N ALA A 760 16.13 -20.37 21.70
CA ALA A 760 16.61 -20.50 20.33
C ALA A 760 17.09 -21.93 20.00
N LYS A 761 17.79 -22.57 20.94
CA LYS A 761 18.24 -23.96 20.77
C LYS A 761 17.06 -24.93 20.71
N LEU A 762 16.05 -24.76 21.59
CA LEU A 762 14.84 -25.57 21.60
C LEU A 762 14.05 -25.41 20.29
N ALA A 763 13.92 -24.19 19.78
CA ALA A 763 13.25 -23.93 18.50
C ALA A 763 13.91 -24.69 17.34
N VAL A 764 15.24 -24.65 17.25
CA VAL A 764 16.00 -25.40 16.24
C VAL A 764 15.81 -26.91 16.42
N MET A 765 15.92 -27.41 17.66
CA MET A 765 15.72 -28.85 17.94
C MET A 765 14.29 -29.31 17.62
N ASN A 766 13.28 -28.50 17.89
CA ASN A 766 11.88 -28.83 17.60
C ASN A 766 11.61 -28.82 16.10
N ALA A 767 12.20 -27.88 15.35
CA ALA A 767 12.11 -27.84 13.90
C ALA A 767 12.77 -29.07 13.25
N GLU A 768 13.98 -29.44 13.68
CA GLU A 768 14.68 -30.64 13.17
C GLU A 768 13.92 -31.95 13.44
N ASN A 769 13.11 -32.00 14.49
CA ASN A 769 12.36 -33.19 14.90
C ASN A 769 10.85 -33.12 14.54
N GLU A 770 10.41 -32.06 13.86
CA GLU A 770 8.98 -31.77 13.60
C GLU A 770 8.10 -31.87 14.86
N SER A 771 8.63 -31.41 15.99
CA SER A 771 8.08 -31.68 17.33
C SER A 771 7.71 -30.40 18.10
N PHE A 772 7.28 -29.34 17.40
CA PHE A 772 6.79 -28.13 18.06
C PHE A 772 5.57 -28.43 18.95
N PRO A 773 5.51 -27.89 20.18
CA PRO A 773 4.30 -27.90 21.00
C PRO A 773 3.12 -27.26 20.28
N ALA A 774 1.89 -27.75 20.54
CA ALA A 774 0.68 -27.27 19.88
C ALA A 774 0.32 -25.80 20.22
N ASP A 775 0.86 -25.27 21.30
CA ASP A 775 0.66 -23.89 21.77
C ASP A 775 1.75 -22.91 21.29
N GLU A 776 2.79 -23.40 20.61
CA GLU A 776 3.87 -22.56 20.06
C GLU A 776 3.69 -22.35 18.55
N ASN A 777 3.97 -21.14 18.07
CA ASN A 777 4.04 -20.85 16.64
C ASN A 777 5.47 -21.12 16.13
N PRO A 778 5.69 -22.12 15.24
CA PRO A 778 7.00 -22.44 14.70
C PRO A 778 7.71 -21.25 14.05
N GLU A 779 6.98 -20.39 13.33
CA GLU A 779 7.57 -19.24 12.64
C GLU A 779 8.14 -18.22 13.63
N THR A 780 7.38 -17.91 14.68
CA THR A 780 7.81 -16.98 15.73
C THR A 780 9.03 -17.54 16.49
N GLU A 781 9.04 -18.82 16.82
CA GLU A 781 10.18 -19.44 17.53
C GLU A 781 11.44 -19.50 16.65
N LEU A 782 11.30 -19.83 15.37
CA LEU A 782 12.41 -19.78 14.41
C LEU A 782 12.89 -18.35 14.14
N ALA A 783 12.01 -17.34 14.21
CA ALA A 783 12.39 -15.94 14.16
C ALA A 783 13.31 -15.56 15.33
N VAL A 784 12.96 -15.97 16.55
CA VAL A 784 13.81 -15.75 17.73
C VAL A 784 15.16 -16.43 17.57
N ALA A 785 15.19 -17.66 17.05
CA ALA A 785 16.43 -18.37 16.77
C ALA A 785 17.29 -17.64 15.72
N TYR A 786 16.67 -17.13 14.65
CA TYR A 786 17.33 -16.30 13.65
C TYR A 786 17.94 -15.02 14.26
N PHE A 787 17.19 -14.26 15.06
CA PHE A 787 17.69 -13.03 15.65
C PHE A 787 18.84 -13.27 16.63
N TYR A 788 18.74 -14.35 17.42
CA TYR A 788 19.82 -14.77 18.30
C TYR A 788 21.09 -15.14 17.50
N ASP A 789 20.94 -15.89 16.41
CA ASP A 789 22.06 -16.20 15.51
C ASP A 789 22.69 -14.93 14.91
N GLN A 790 21.86 -13.98 14.44
CA GLN A 790 22.34 -12.70 13.93
C GLN A 790 23.11 -11.91 14.99
N ILE A 791 22.73 -11.95 16.27
CA ILE A 791 23.50 -11.30 17.34
C ILE A 791 24.90 -11.91 17.46
N ASN A 792 25.02 -13.24 17.38
CA ASN A 792 26.31 -13.94 17.45
C ASN A 792 27.21 -13.63 16.25
N HIS A 793 26.60 -13.33 15.10
CA HIS A 793 27.27 -12.91 13.87
C HIS A 793 27.36 -11.38 13.68
N HIS A 794 27.04 -10.59 14.72
CA HIS A 794 27.06 -9.12 14.69
C HIS A 794 26.12 -8.47 13.64
N GLY A 795 25.05 -9.15 13.24
CA GLY A 795 24.08 -8.68 12.25
C GLY A 795 23.19 -7.53 12.74
N ARG A 796 22.86 -6.61 11.82
CA ARG A 796 21.92 -5.49 12.05
C ARG A 796 20.56 -5.97 12.59
N PRO A 797 19.88 -6.98 12.01
CA PRO A 797 18.54 -7.35 12.42
C PRO A 797 18.49 -7.80 13.89
N GLY A 798 19.43 -8.65 14.32
CA GLY A 798 19.53 -9.10 15.70
C GLY A 798 19.79 -7.96 16.69
N PHE A 799 20.60 -6.97 16.30
CA PHE A 799 20.82 -5.78 17.13
C PHE A 799 19.54 -4.96 17.32
N ALA A 800 18.80 -4.66 16.24
CA ALA A 800 17.56 -3.90 16.35
C ALA A 800 16.49 -4.67 17.14
N TRP A 801 16.29 -5.95 16.85
CA TRP A 801 15.33 -6.79 17.56
C TRP A 801 15.55 -6.75 19.08
N GLN A 802 16.79 -6.97 19.53
CA GLN A 802 17.10 -6.95 20.97
C GLN A 802 17.01 -5.53 21.57
N LYS A 803 17.28 -4.48 20.78
CA LYS A 803 17.05 -3.08 21.21
C LYS A 803 15.58 -2.75 21.43
N LEU A 804 14.67 -3.33 20.66
CA LEU A 804 13.23 -3.13 20.84
C LEU A 804 12.70 -3.93 22.04
N ARG A 805 13.10 -5.20 22.16
CA ARG A 805 12.61 -6.12 23.20
C ARG A 805 13.13 -5.78 24.61
N ALA A 806 14.43 -5.51 24.75
CA ALA A 806 15.06 -5.18 26.03
C ALA A 806 16.24 -4.21 25.86
N PRO A 807 15.97 -2.93 25.53
CA PRO A 807 17.00 -1.96 25.10
C PRO A 807 18.19 -1.80 26.05
N ARG A 808 17.93 -1.96 27.35
CA ARG A 808 18.89 -1.74 28.43
C ARG A 808 19.76 -2.95 28.77
N SER A 809 19.48 -4.11 28.16
CA SER A 809 20.33 -5.31 28.32
C SER A 809 21.77 -5.10 27.84
N TYR A 810 22.01 -4.15 26.93
CA TYR A 810 23.35 -3.80 26.45
C TYR A 810 24.26 -3.17 27.51
N ASP A 811 23.71 -2.73 28.65
CA ASP A 811 24.51 -2.30 29.81
C ASP A 811 24.86 -3.45 30.77
N TYR A 812 24.53 -4.71 30.42
CA TYR A 812 24.83 -5.87 31.26
C TYR A 812 26.34 -5.94 31.60
N ARG A 813 26.64 -5.98 32.91
CA ARG A 813 28.00 -5.89 33.49
C ARG A 813 28.82 -4.66 33.09
N LYS A 814 28.21 -3.65 32.45
CA LYS A 814 28.85 -2.35 32.18
C LYS A 814 28.53 -1.31 33.24
N ILE A 815 27.49 -1.54 34.05
CA ILE A 815 27.10 -0.64 35.16
C ILE A 815 28.19 -0.46 36.23
N GLU A 816 29.16 -1.37 36.31
CA GLU A 816 30.35 -1.24 37.18
C GLU A 816 31.36 -0.22 36.64
N THR A 817 31.34 0.01 35.32
CA THR A 817 32.27 0.88 34.59
C THR A 817 31.64 2.19 34.12
N LYS A 818 30.30 2.27 34.09
CA LYS A 818 29.53 3.44 33.66
C LYS A 818 28.93 4.16 34.86
N GLY A 819 29.06 5.49 34.90
CA GLY A 819 28.31 6.32 35.83
C GLY A 819 26.80 6.17 35.64
N TYR A 820 26.01 6.48 36.67
CA TYR A 820 24.54 6.38 36.58
C TYR A 820 23.98 7.22 35.43
N ASP A 821 24.58 8.38 35.16
CA ASP A 821 24.25 9.32 34.11
C ASP A 821 24.67 8.88 32.68
N GLU A 822 25.54 7.87 32.57
CA GLU A 822 26.06 7.32 31.30
C GLU A 822 25.30 6.06 30.84
N ARG A 823 24.39 5.55 31.67
CA ARG A 823 23.57 4.36 31.37
C ARG A 823 22.59 4.63 30.22
N LEU A 824 22.30 3.58 29.46
CA LEU A 824 21.35 3.57 28.36
C LEU A 824 19.95 3.96 28.83
N ARG A 825 19.26 4.71 27.96
CA ARG A 825 18.06 5.48 28.29
C ARG A 825 16.82 5.10 27.47
N MET A 826 16.97 4.33 26.39
CA MET A 826 15.82 3.89 25.59
C MET A 826 14.84 3.10 26.47
N PRO A 827 13.55 3.46 26.48
CA PRO A 827 12.55 2.79 27.30
C PRO A 827 12.08 1.49 26.64
N LYS A 828 11.43 0.62 27.42
CA LYS A 828 10.88 -0.64 26.91
C LYS A 828 9.47 -0.40 26.37
N PHE A 829 9.29 -0.62 25.07
CA PHE A 829 7.98 -0.58 24.43
C PHE A 829 7.26 -1.93 24.60
N PRO A 830 5.92 -1.94 24.63
CA PRO A 830 5.13 -3.14 24.87
C PRO A 830 4.85 -3.96 23.60
N PHE A 831 5.86 -4.16 22.75
CA PHE A 831 5.69 -4.84 21.45
C PHE A 831 5.54 -6.36 21.59
N SER A 832 4.75 -6.97 20.72
CA SER A 832 4.80 -8.41 20.44
C SER A 832 6.06 -8.78 19.64
N GLU A 833 6.34 -10.07 19.45
CA GLU A 833 7.50 -10.50 18.63
C GLU A 833 7.28 -10.17 17.14
N GLU A 834 6.04 -10.25 16.67
CA GLU A 834 5.64 -9.89 15.31
C GLU A 834 5.78 -8.39 15.07
N GLU A 835 5.30 -7.56 15.99
CA GLU A 835 5.49 -6.10 15.95
C GLU A 835 7.00 -5.73 15.97
N ASN A 836 7.81 -6.44 16.77
CA ASN A 836 9.26 -6.24 16.77
C ASN A 836 9.86 -6.55 15.40
N GLU A 837 9.53 -7.69 14.79
CA GLU A 837 10.04 -8.06 13.47
C GLU A 837 9.59 -7.06 12.39
N ALA A 838 8.33 -6.61 12.42
CA ALA A 838 7.81 -5.61 11.49
C ALA A 838 8.58 -4.27 11.62
N VAL A 839 8.80 -3.78 12.85
CA VAL A 839 9.60 -2.57 13.09
C VAL A 839 11.04 -2.77 12.60
N VAL A 840 11.66 -3.93 12.85
CA VAL A 840 13.00 -4.23 12.32
C VAL A 840 13.01 -4.19 10.79
N THR A 841 11.99 -4.75 10.13
CA THR A 841 11.82 -4.73 8.67
C THR A 841 11.76 -3.29 8.16
N PHE A 842 10.92 -2.44 8.76
CA PHE A 842 10.85 -1.02 8.39
C PHE A 842 12.19 -0.29 8.60
N VAL A 843 12.83 -0.44 9.76
CA VAL A 843 14.09 0.25 10.07
C VAL A 843 15.25 -0.24 9.18
N LEU A 844 15.26 -1.51 8.77
CA LEU A 844 16.23 -2.05 7.81
C LEU A 844 16.08 -1.41 6.42
N GLY A 845 14.90 -0.94 6.05
CA GLY A 845 14.67 -0.23 4.78
C GLY A 845 15.10 1.24 4.78
N LEU A 846 15.33 1.84 5.95
CA LEU A 846 15.77 3.22 6.08
C LEU A 846 17.26 3.35 5.74
N THR A 847 17.57 3.57 4.46
CA THR A 847 18.95 3.61 3.93
C THR A 847 19.43 5.00 3.54
N ALA A 848 18.54 6.00 3.49
CA ALA A 848 18.79 7.40 3.09
C ALA A 848 19.64 7.56 1.81
N ASP A 849 19.54 6.58 0.90
CA ASP A 849 20.27 6.55 -0.37
C ASP A 849 19.32 6.10 -1.49
N PRO A 850 18.34 6.95 -1.84
CA PRO A 850 17.38 6.61 -2.87
C PRO A 850 18.10 6.51 -4.23
N PRO A 851 17.61 5.66 -5.14
CA PRO A 851 18.06 5.68 -6.52
C PRO A 851 17.68 7.02 -7.18
N GLU A 852 18.08 7.18 -8.45
CA GLU A 852 17.69 8.34 -9.23
C GLU A 852 16.15 8.49 -9.31
N SER A 853 15.67 9.73 -9.47
CA SER A 853 14.25 10.07 -9.33
C SER A 853 13.32 9.31 -10.29
N GLU A 854 13.85 8.76 -11.38
CA GLU A 854 13.08 7.94 -12.34
C GLU A 854 12.71 6.54 -11.81
N TYR A 855 13.32 6.11 -10.71
CA TYR A 855 13.06 4.85 -10.01
C TYR A 855 12.22 5.04 -8.76
N VAL A 856 12.18 6.26 -8.22
CA VAL A 856 11.41 6.60 -7.01
C VAL A 856 9.95 6.84 -7.40
N TYR A 857 9.04 6.11 -6.76
CA TYR A 857 7.62 6.25 -7.01
C TYR A 857 7.12 7.60 -6.49
N THR A 858 6.69 8.47 -7.42
CA THR A 858 6.12 9.78 -7.09
C THR A 858 4.68 9.83 -7.62
N PRO A 859 3.66 9.68 -6.75
CA PRO A 859 2.27 9.67 -7.20
C PRO A 859 1.86 11.06 -7.71
N THR A 860 1.04 11.08 -8.77
CA THR A 860 0.50 12.31 -9.37
C THR A 860 -0.99 12.17 -9.63
N GLY A 861 -1.70 13.31 -9.76
CA GLY A 861 -3.13 13.32 -10.07
C GLY A 861 -3.96 12.49 -9.06
N PRO A 862 -4.89 11.64 -9.55
CA PRO A 862 -5.76 10.82 -8.68
C PRO A 862 -5.04 9.90 -7.72
N ASP A 863 -3.91 9.31 -8.12
CA ASP A 863 -3.17 8.41 -7.24
C ASP A 863 -2.61 9.15 -6.03
N LYS A 864 -2.16 10.40 -6.21
CA LYS A 864 -1.68 11.22 -5.10
C LYS A 864 -2.80 11.52 -4.10
N ASP A 865 -3.95 11.96 -4.60
CA ASP A 865 -5.09 12.32 -3.75
C ASP A 865 -5.67 11.08 -3.05
N ARG A 866 -5.64 9.91 -3.70
CA ARG A 866 -5.96 8.63 -3.07
C ARG A 866 -5.02 8.34 -1.89
N LEU A 867 -3.71 8.33 -2.13
CA LEU A 867 -2.72 7.95 -1.11
C LEU A 867 -2.66 8.93 0.07
N GLU A 868 -2.74 10.23 -0.19
CA GLU A 868 -2.78 11.23 0.88
C GLU A 868 -4.12 11.18 1.64
N GLY A 869 -5.22 10.89 0.94
CA GLY A 869 -6.53 10.68 1.57
C GLY A 869 -6.58 9.48 2.52
N GLU A 870 -5.95 8.36 2.16
CA GLU A 870 -5.84 7.17 3.02
C GLU A 870 -5.16 7.49 4.36
N LYS A 871 -4.07 8.27 4.33
CA LYS A 871 -3.39 8.74 5.55
C LYS A 871 -4.34 9.55 6.44
N LEU A 872 -5.20 10.38 5.84
CA LEU A 872 -6.15 11.21 6.58
C LEU A 872 -7.35 10.41 7.13
N LEU A 873 -7.86 9.42 6.39
CA LEU A 873 -8.89 8.50 6.88
C LEU A 873 -8.42 7.82 8.18
N LYS A 874 -7.17 7.34 8.20
CA LYS A 874 -6.55 6.76 9.40
C LYS A 874 -6.32 7.80 10.50
N LYS A 875 -5.80 8.99 10.15
CA LYS A 875 -5.53 10.08 11.12
C LYS A 875 -6.76 10.43 11.95
N TYR A 876 -7.93 10.48 11.31
CA TYR A 876 -9.21 10.87 11.92
C TYR A 876 -10.15 9.71 12.25
N ASN A 877 -9.71 8.45 12.08
CA ASN A 877 -10.51 7.25 12.34
C ASN A 877 -11.87 7.24 11.60
N CYS A 878 -11.87 7.69 10.34
CA CYS A 878 -13.10 7.76 9.56
C CYS A 878 -13.70 6.37 9.33
N THR A 879 -12.87 5.36 9.11
CA THR A 879 -13.27 3.96 8.87
C THR A 879 -13.87 3.29 10.10
N GLY A 880 -13.57 3.75 11.33
CA GLY A 880 -14.24 3.22 12.52
C GLY A 880 -15.76 3.44 12.46
N CYS A 881 -16.18 4.64 12.01
CA CYS A 881 -17.59 5.02 11.90
C CYS A 881 -18.18 4.58 10.57
N HIS A 882 -17.46 4.80 9.47
CA HIS A 882 -17.97 4.68 8.11
C HIS A 882 -17.41 3.45 7.42
N MET A 883 -18.29 2.70 6.77
CA MET A 883 -17.89 1.67 5.83
C MET A 883 -17.47 2.35 4.51
N VAL A 884 -16.21 2.23 4.13
CA VAL A 884 -15.67 2.82 2.90
C VAL A 884 -15.64 1.82 1.76
N ASP A 885 -15.47 0.53 2.08
CA ASP A 885 -15.56 -0.58 1.14
C ASP A 885 -16.59 -1.59 1.64
N MET A 886 -17.40 -2.10 0.71
CA MET A 886 -18.44 -3.08 1.05
C MET A 886 -17.82 -4.44 1.40
N PRO A 887 -18.48 -5.24 2.26
CA PRO A 887 -18.10 -6.63 2.49
C PRO A 887 -18.09 -7.40 1.18
N GLU A 888 -17.01 -8.13 0.92
CA GLU A 888 -16.93 -9.11 -0.17
C GLU A 888 -17.31 -10.48 0.39
N ILE A 889 -18.31 -11.10 -0.23
CA ILE A 889 -18.84 -12.39 0.18
C ILE A 889 -18.45 -13.43 -0.85
N LEU A 890 -17.81 -14.51 -0.41
CA LEU A 890 -17.58 -15.69 -1.23
C LEU A 890 -18.57 -16.77 -0.82
N ALA A 891 -19.38 -17.25 -1.75
CA ALA A 891 -20.39 -18.27 -1.50
C ALA A 891 -20.40 -19.33 -2.60
N ALA A 892 -20.55 -20.59 -2.22
CA ALA A 892 -20.65 -21.73 -3.10
C ALA A 892 -22.11 -21.95 -3.52
N ILE A 893 -22.49 -21.44 -4.69
CA ILE A 893 -23.89 -21.37 -5.13
C ILE A 893 -23.99 -21.88 -6.56
N ASP A 894 -25.01 -22.69 -6.83
CA ASP A 894 -25.33 -23.08 -8.21
C ASP A 894 -25.87 -21.85 -8.98
N PRO A 895 -25.23 -21.42 -10.08
CA PRO A 895 -25.71 -20.31 -10.90
C PRO A 895 -27.15 -20.48 -11.40
N GLU A 896 -27.65 -21.72 -11.54
CA GLU A 896 -29.03 -22.00 -11.93
C GLU A 896 -30.05 -21.73 -10.80
N GLU A 897 -29.61 -21.72 -9.53
CA GLU A 897 -30.44 -21.40 -8.37
C GLU A 897 -30.63 -19.88 -8.18
N LEU A 898 -29.83 -19.06 -8.88
CA LEU A 898 -29.92 -17.59 -8.80
C LEU A 898 -31.13 -17.07 -9.60
N LEU A 899 -31.92 -16.21 -8.96
CA LEU A 899 -33.06 -15.56 -9.60
C LEU A 899 -32.64 -14.23 -10.26
N ALA A 900 -32.72 -14.18 -11.60
CA ALA A 900 -32.51 -12.95 -12.35
C ALA A 900 -33.51 -11.85 -11.94
N THR A 901 -33.02 -10.61 -11.83
CA THR A 901 -33.90 -9.47 -11.56
C THR A 901 -34.72 -9.12 -12.81
N ASP A 902 -36.05 -9.02 -12.67
CA ASP A 902 -36.91 -8.53 -13.76
C ASP A 902 -36.70 -7.03 -13.99
N THR A 903 -36.04 -6.70 -15.09
CA THR A 903 -35.75 -5.32 -15.50
C THR A 903 -36.79 -4.72 -16.44
N SER A 904 -37.84 -5.47 -16.83
CA SER A 904 -38.83 -5.02 -17.82
C SER A 904 -39.62 -3.77 -17.37
N GLY A 905 -39.80 -3.63 -16.06
CA GLY A 905 -40.45 -2.50 -15.39
C GLY A 905 -39.59 -1.24 -15.29
N GLU A 906 -38.31 -1.30 -15.69
CA GLU A 906 -37.36 -0.21 -15.54
C GLU A 906 -37.12 0.53 -16.86
N TYR A 907 -36.50 1.71 -16.76
CA TYR A 907 -36.14 2.55 -17.90
C TYR A 907 -34.73 2.21 -18.41
N PRO A 908 -34.52 1.97 -19.72
CA PRO A 908 -33.20 1.63 -20.26
C PRO A 908 -32.10 2.63 -19.90
N GLU A 909 -32.39 3.93 -19.98
CA GLU A 909 -31.42 4.99 -19.64
C GLU A 909 -31.06 5.01 -18.14
N ALA A 910 -31.98 4.57 -17.27
CA ALA A 910 -31.70 4.45 -15.85
C ALA A 910 -30.81 3.25 -15.54
N LEU A 911 -30.98 2.13 -16.27
CA LEU A 911 -30.10 0.95 -16.18
C LEU A 911 -28.71 1.26 -16.74
N GLU A 912 -28.62 1.95 -17.88
CA GLU A 912 -27.34 2.39 -18.43
C GLU A 912 -26.59 3.30 -17.43
N LEU A 913 -27.31 4.23 -16.80
CA LEU A 913 -26.75 5.08 -15.75
C LEU A 913 -26.34 4.29 -14.49
N LEU A 914 -27.11 3.26 -14.11
CA LEU A 914 -26.74 2.36 -13.03
C LEU A 914 -25.40 1.70 -13.34
N TYR A 915 -25.25 1.07 -14.52
CA TYR A 915 -24.01 0.39 -14.90
C TYR A 915 -22.83 1.35 -15.07
N LYS A 916 -23.08 2.60 -15.48
CA LYS A 916 -22.06 3.64 -15.54
C LYS A 916 -21.53 4.01 -14.15
N LEU A 917 -22.43 4.20 -13.18
CA LEU A 917 -22.06 4.64 -11.83
C LEU A 917 -21.63 3.48 -10.92
N LYS A 918 -22.20 2.29 -11.14
CA LYS A 918 -21.93 1.03 -10.46
C LYS A 918 -21.70 -0.05 -11.52
N PRO A 919 -20.45 -0.20 -12.00
CA PRO A 919 -20.10 -1.24 -12.96
C PRO A 919 -20.56 -2.62 -12.49
N ILE A 920 -20.91 -3.46 -13.45
CA ILE A 920 -21.38 -4.83 -13.18
C ILE A 920 -20.21 -5.66 -12.65
N HIS A 921 -20.37 -6.20 -11.45
CA HIS A 921 -19.44 -7.15 -10.86
C HIS A 921 -19.58 -8.51 -11.54
N GLN A 922 -18.46 -9.08 -11.98
CA GLN A 922 -18.42 -10.44 -12.50
C GLN A 922 -18.15 -11.38 -11.32
N GLY A 923 -19.16 -12.15 -10.92
CA GLY A 923 -19.09 -12.94 -9.69
C GLY A 923 -18.30 -14.24 -9.81
N GLU A 924 -17.93 -14.68 -11.01
CA GLU A 924 -17.26 -15.97 -11.21
C GLU A 924 -15.79 -15.92 -10.76
N THR A 925 -15.42 -16.74 -9.77
CA THR A 925 -14.03 -16.81 -9.28
C THR A 925 -13.20 -17.89 -9.98
N GLY A 926 -13.86 -18.89 -10.57
CA GLY A 926 -13.23 -20.10 -11.11
C GLY A 926 -12.87 -21.15 -10.06
N GLU A 927 -13.15 -20.89 -8.77
CA GLU A 927 -12.96 -21.83 -7.68
C GLU A 927 -14.21 -22.68 -7.44
N THR A 928 -14.04 -23.84 -6.82
CA THR A 928 -15.15 -24.76 -6.45
C THR A 928 -15.03 -25.18 -5.00
N MET A 929 -16.16 -25.28 -4.30
CA MET A 929 -16.25 -25.81 -2.95
C MET A 929 -16.97 -27.15 -2.96
N HIS A 930 -16.37 -28.15 -2.33
CA HIS A 930 -16.99 -29.46 -2.12
C HIS A 930 -17.90 -29.41 -0.90
N LEU A 931 -19.20 -29.64 -1.09
CA LEU A 931 -20.16 -29.80 -0.01
C LEU A 931 -20.38 -31.28 0.30
N PRO A 932 -20.15 -31.75 1.54
CA PRO A 932 -20.39 -33.13 1.92
C PRO A 932 -21.89 -33.45 1.93
N ALA A 933 -22.23 -34.74 1.74
CA ALA A 933 -23.62 -35.20 1.81
C ALA A 933 -24.22 -34.98 3.23
N THR A 934 -25.47 -34.51 3.27
CA THR A 934 -26.25 -34.34 4.51
C THR A 934 -27.37 -35.39 4.59
N GLU A 935 -28.24 -35.32 5.60
CA GLU A 935 -29.43 -36.19 5.68
C GLU A 935 -30.42 -35.94 4.51
N TYR A 936 -30.37 -34.74 3.90
CA TYR A 936 -31.33 -34.27 2.91
C TYR A 936 -30.74 -34.04 1.50
N ASP A 937 -29.43 -33.78 1.39
CA ASP A 937 -28.74 -33.49 0.12
C ASP A 937 -27.56 -34.44 -0.17
N GLU A 938 -27.38 -34.80 -1.44
CA GLU A 938 -26.19 -35.53 -1.90
C GLU A 938 -24.95 -34.61 -1.93
N ALA A 939 -23.76 -35.22 -1.84
CA ALA A 939 -22.50 -34.46 -1.96
C ALA A 939 -22.41 -33.83 -3.36
N ARG A 940 -22.10 -32.53 -3.41
CA ARG A 940 -22.03 -31.75 -4.65
C ARG A 940 -20.87 -30.77 -4.63
N ASP A 941 -20.24 -30.59 -5.77
CA ASP A 941 -19.24 -29.53 -5.99
C ASP A 941 -19.96 -28.31 -6.57
N LEU A 942 -19.91 -27.19 -5.85
CA LEU A 942 -20.53 -25.94 -6.28
C LEU A 942 -19.46 -24.91 -6.66
N PRO A 943 -19.68 -24.11 -7.72
CA PRO A 943 -18.79 -23.01 -8.03
C PRO A 943 -18.87 -21.94 -6.94
N VAL A 944 -17.73 -21.34 -6.62
CA VAL A 944 -17.65 -20.20 -5.70
C VAL A 944 -17.90 -18.93 -6.50
N ILE A 945 -18.80 -18.09 -5.99
CA ILE A 945 -19.07 -16.77 -6.53
C ILE A 945 -18.70 -15.68 -5.53
N SER A 946 -18.22 -14.55 -6.04
CA SER A 946 -17.97 -13.32 -5.29
C SER A 946 -19.06 -12.29 -5.54
N PHE A 947 -19.44 -11.55 -4.50
CA PHE A 947 -20.29 -10.38 -4.61
C PHE A 947 -20.12 -9.42 -3.44
N HIS A 948 -20.40 -8.14 -3.66
CA HIS A 948 -20.40 -7.13 -2.59
C HIS A 948 -21.79 -6.93 -2.00
N GLY A 949 -21.91 -7.20 -0.70
CA GLY A 949 -23.20 -7.18 -0.02
C GLY A 949 -23.11 -6.87 1.47
N MET A 950 -24.20 -6.34 2.02
CA MET A 950 -24.32 -6.10 3.46
C MET A 950 -25.29 -7.11 4.06
N ALA A 951 -24.87 -7.83 5.10
CA ALA A 951 -25.75 -8.72 5.85
C ALA A 951 -26.86 -7.90 6.52
N THR A 952 -28.11 -8.20 6.18
CA THR A 952 -29.30 -7.59 6.79
C THR A 952 -29.96 -8.47 7.84
N ALA A 953 -29.73 -9.78 7.77
CA ALA A 953 -30.03 -10.74 8.81
C ALA A 953 -28.90 -11.76 8.89
N THR A 954 -28.44 -12.05 10.10
CA THR A 954 -27.51 -13.15 10.39
C THR A 954 -28.28 -14.27 11.08
N PRO A 955 -27.98 -15.54 10.79
CA PRO A 955 -28.66 -16.65 11.43
C PRO A 955 -28.37 -16.70 12.94
N ASP A 956 -29.29 -17.28 13.70
CA ASP A 956 -29.08 -17.53 15.12
C ASP A 956 -28.02 -18.63 15.28
N PRO A 957 -26.90 -18.41 16.00
CA PRO A 957 -25.90 -19.45 16.20
C PRO A 957 -26.42 -20.68 16.95
N ASP A 958 -27.56 -20.56 17.66
CA ASP A 958 -28.20 -21.69 18.36
C ASP A 958 -29.04 -22.59 17.41
N ASP A 959 -29.35 -22.13 16.20
CA ASP A 959 -30.03 -22.95 15.17
C ASP A 959 -29.08 -24.00 14.58
N ALA A 960 -29.63 -25.12 14.09
CA ALA A 960 -28.81 -26.12 13.40
C ALA A 960 -28.21 -25.50 12.13
N ILE A 961 -26.95 -25.81 11.80
CA ILE A 961 -26.23 -25.23 10.65
C ILE A 961 -26.97 -25.43 9.31
N GLU A 962 -27.85 -26.43 9.23
CA GLU A 962 -28.74 -26.72 8.10
C GLU A 962 -29.89 -25.71 7.96
N ASP A 963 -30.34 -25.12 9.06
CA ASP A 963 -31.42 -24.13 9.13
C ASP A 963 -30.90 -22.68 9.14
N GLN A 964 -29.57 -22.51 9.25
CA GLN A 964 -28.92 -21.20 9.28
C GLN A 964 -28.79 -20.61 7.87
N GLU A 965 -29.41 -19.45 7.62
CA GLU A 965 -29.35 -18.72 6.37
C GLU A 965 -28.95 -17.25 6.58
N TYR A 966 -28.02 -16.75 5.77
CA TYR A 966 -27.66 -15.33 5.71
C TYR A 966 -28.49 -14.62 4.65
N SER A 967 -28.92 -13.40 4.96
CA SER A 967 -29.56 -12.50 3.99
C SER A 967 -28.65 -11.31 3.71
N PHE A 968 -28.16 -11.21 2.47
CA PHE A 968 -27.29 -10.12 2.01
C PHE A 968 -28.01 -9.19 1.05
N GLN A 969 -27.99 -7.88 1.31
CA GLN A 969 -28.41 -6.89 0.32
C GLN A 969 -27.25 -6.58 -0.61
N LEU A 970 -27.44 -6.80 -1.92
CA LEU A 970 -26.48 -6.42 -2.95
C LEU A 970 -26.34 -4.89 -3.02
N TRP A 971 -25.10 -4.41 -3.16
CA TRP A 971 -24.79 -2.98 -3.30
C TRP A 971 -24.36 -2.57 -4.71
N GLU A 972 -24.15 -3.53 -5.59
CA GLU A 972 -23.82 -3.33 -6.99
C GLU A 972 -24.48 -4.39 -7.88
N PRO A 973 -24.63 -4.12 -9.18
CA PRO A 973 -25.13 -5.13 -10.11
C PRO A 973 -24.18 -6.32 -10.17
N LEU A 974 -24.71 -7.53 -10.06
CA LEU A 974 -23.97 -8.78 -10.09
C LEU A 974 -24.34 -9.58 -11.34
N GLN A 975 -23.33 -10.06 -12.06
CA GLN A 975 -23.46 -11.00 -13.15
C GLN A 975 -22.80 -12.33 -12.78
N VAL A 976 -23.55 -13.42 -12.88
CA VAL A 976 -23.05 -14.79 -12.74
C VAL A 976 -23.63 -15.61 -13.90
N GLY A 977 -22.79 -16.12 -14.80
CA GLY A 977 -23.24 -16.71 -16.06
C GLY A 977 -24.14 -15.75 -16.84
N GLU A 978 -25.36 -16.19 -17.17
CA GLU A 978 -26.38 -15.36 -17.84
C GLU A 978 -27.28 -14.59 -16.85
N THR A 979 -27.16 -14.85 -15.55
CA THR A 979 -28.03 -14.28 -14.51
C THR A 979 -27.53 -12.92 -14.04
N LEU A 980 -28.36 -11.89 -14.27
CA LEU A 980 -28.13 -10.53 -13.78
C LEU A 980 -29.00 -10.24 -12.56
N MET A 981 -28.37 -9.78 -11.48
CA MET A 981 -29.03 -9.33 -10.26
C MET A 981 -28.76 -7.84 -10.03
N LEU A 982 -29.80 -7.07 -9.69
CA LEU A 982 -29.66 -5.65 -9.38
C LEU A 982 -29.68 -5.38 -7.86
N PRO A 983 -29.14 -4.23 -7.40
CA PRO A 983 -29.15 -3.88 -5.99
C PRO A 983 -30.56 -3.53 -5.51
N SER A 984 -31.33 -4.49 -5.02
CA SER A 984 -32.64 -4.26 -4.38
C SER A 984 -33.24 -5.52 -3.77
N GLU A 985 -32.91 -6.66 -4.35
CA GLU A 985 -33.33 -7.97 -3.86
C GLU A 985 -32.26 -8.54 -2.91
N PRO A 986 -32.67 -9.14 -1.78
CA PRO A 986 -31.75 -9.85 -0.91
C PRO A 986 -31.29 -11.15 -1.56
N MET A 987 -30.00 -11.44 -1.44
CA MET A 987 -29.40 -12.72 -1.77
C MET A 987 -29.39 -13.57 -0.50
N LEU A 988 -30.01 -14.75 -0.59
CA LEU A 988 -30.05 -15.71 0.50
C LEU A 988 -28.91 -16.72 0.33
N VAL A 989 -28.15 -16.95 1.39
CA VAL A 989 -26.98 -17.83 1.38
C VAL A 989 -27.03 -18.75 2.61
N PRO A 990 -27.26 -20.05 2.43
CA PRO A 990 -27.14 -21.04 3.51
C PRO A 990 -25.76 -20.98 4.16
N ALA A 991 -25.69 -21.10 5.48
CA ALA A 991 -24.43 -20.97 6.23
C ALA A 991 -23.37 -22.01 5.81
N GLN A 992 -23.80 -23.20 5.38
CA GLN A 992 -22.91 -24.25 4.85
C GLN A 992 -22.26 -23.90 3.52
N GLN A 993 -22.90 -23.03 2.74
CA GLN A 993 -22.43 -22.56 1.43
C GLN A 993 -21.55 -21.32 1.53
N LEU A 994 -21.44 -20.70 2.70
CA LEU A 994 -20.62 -19.52 2.91
C LEU A 994 -19.13 -19.91 2.99
N VAL A 995 -18.35 -19.54 1.99
CA VAL A 995 -16.89 -19.75 1.97
C VAL A 995 -16.20 -18.72 2.85
N SER A 996 -16.54 -17.44 2.65
CA SER A 996 -16.05 -16.35 3.49
C SER A 996 -17.00 -15.15 3.47
N ASN A 997 -17.00 -14.41 4.58
CA ASN A 997 -17.68 -13.13 4.72
C ASN A 997 -16.63 -12.11 5.16
N ASN A 998 -15.94 -11.52 4.18
CA ASN A 998 -14.97 -10.47 4.46
C ASN A 998 -15.75 -9.25 4.90
N LYS A 999 -15.50 -8.76 6.12
CA LYS A 999 -16.27 -7.66 6.73
C LYS A 999 -16.25 -6.35 5.93
N GLY A 1000 -15.42 -6.23 4.89
CA GLY A 1000 -15.18 -4.97 4.19
C GLY A 1000 -14.37 -4.01 5.07
N ARG A 1001 -14.06 -2.82 4.54
CA ARG A 1001 -13.24 -1.83 5.24
C ARG A 1001 -14.12 -0.83 5.98
N GLY A 1002 -14.07 -0.91 7.31
CA GLY A 1002 -14.71 0.04 8.22
C GLY A 1002 -16.17 -0.24 8.56
N GLY A 1003 -16.80 0.68 9.30
CA GLY A 1003 -18.21 0.61 9.71
C GLY A 1003 -18.47 -0.20 10.96
N GLU A 1004 -17.45 -0.60 11.73
CA GLU A 1004 -17.59 -1.38 12.97
C GLU A 1004 -18.54 -0.69 13.96
N PHE A 1005 -18.36 0.62 14.18
CA PHE A 1005 -19.26 1.38 15.07
C PHE A 1005 -20.68 1.47 14.51
N ALA A 1006 -20.84 1.58 13.19
CA ALA A 1006 -22.17 1.61 12.59
C ALA A 1006 -22.92 0.28 12.80
N ARG A 1007 -22.24 -0.86 12.62
CA ARG A 1007 -22.83 -2.20 12.86
C ARG A 1007 -23.18 -2.39 14.34
N PHE A 1008 -22.28 -2.03 15.25
CA PHE A 1008 -22.55 -2.03 16.69
C PHE A 1008 -23.78 -1.17 17.01
N LEU A 1009 -23.84 0.06 16.50
CA LEU A 1009 -24.94 0.98 16.78
C LEU A 1009 -26.28 0.48 16.25
N VAL A 1010 -26.30 -0.13 15.06
CA VAL A 1010 -27.52 -0.75 14.51
C VAL A 1010 -28.05 -1.84 15.45
N LYS A 1011 -27.18 -2.78 15.85
CA LYS A 1011 -27.54 -3.83 16.80
C LYS A 1011 -28.04 -3.25 18.12
N TYR A 1012 -27.29 -2.31 18.69
CA TYR A 1012 -27.64 -1.65 19.94
C TYR A 1012 -29.01 -0.96 19.88
N LEU A 1013 -29.31 -0.23 18.80
CA LEU A 1013 -30.60 0.46 18.64
C LEU A 1013 -31.78 -0.52 18.54
N VAL A 1014 -31.62 -1.62 17.81
CA VAL A 1014 -32.67 -2.67 17.67
C VAL A 1014 -32.90 -3.39 19.00
N GLU A 1015 -31.86 -3.62 19.79
CA GLU A 1015 -31.99 -4.22 21.13
C GLU A 1015 -32.70 -3.29 22.13
N GLN A 1016 -32.51 -1.96 21.99
CA GLN A 1016 -33.18 -0.98 22.84
C GLN A 1016 -34.66 -0.77 22.46
N ASP A 1017 -35.05 -1.03 21.21
CA ASP A 1017 -36.43 -0.93 20.73
C ASP A 1017 -36.76 -2.10 19.80
N SER A 1018 -37.45 -3.11 20.34
CA SER A 1018 -37.85 -4.31 19.59
C SER A 1018 -38.83 -4.05 18.44
N GLN A 1019 -39.40 -2.84 18.33
CA GLN A 1019 -40.23 -2.45 17.18
C GLN A 1019 -39.40 -1.82 16.05
N LEU A 1020 -38.15 -1.41 16.32
CA LEU A 1020 -37.26 -0.80 15.36
C LEU A 1020 -36.73 -1.84 14.37
N GLN A 1021 -36.99 -1.62 13.08
CA GLN A 1021 -36.49 -2.48 12.02
C GLN A 1021 -35.01 -2.19 11.74
N SER A 1022 -34.23 -3.22 11.38
CA SER A 1022 -32.79 -3.09 11.07
C SER A 1022 -32.51 -2.02 10.00
N GLY A 1023 -33.31 -1.95 8.94
CA GLY A 1023 -33.17 -0.92 7.90
C GLY A 1023 -33.39 0.51 8.40
N ASP A 1024 -34.27 0.71 9.38
CA ASP A 1024 -34.47 2.01 10.02
C ASP A 1024 -33.29 2.36 10.93
N ALA A 1025 -32.79 1.39 11.70
CA ALA A 1025 -31.60 1.56 12.52
C ALA A 1025 -30.37 1.95 11.68
N TRP A 1026 -30.19 1.36 10.49
CA TRP A 1026 -29.15 1.78 9.53
C TRP A 1026 -29.30 3.23 9.06
N GLN A 1027 -30.53 3.73 8.91
CA GLN A 1027 -30.77 5.15 8.61
C GLN A 1027 -30.45 6.06 9.80
N MET A 1028 -30.47 5.54 11.03
CA MET A 1028 -30.11 6.26 12.25
C MET A 1028 -28.59 6.28 12.50
N SER A 1029 -27.86 5.27 12.02
CA SER A 1029 -26.40 5.08 12.16
C SER A 1029 -25.56 5.86 11.13
N PRO A 1030 -24.22 5.98 11.30
CA PRO A 1030 -23.35 6.56 10.27
C PRO A 1030 -23.57 5.91 8.91
N PRO A 1031 -23.64 6.68 7.82
CA PRO A 1031 -23.86 6.11 6.49
C PRO A 1031 -22.58 5.43 6.00
N PRO A 1032 -22.69 4.34 5.22
CA PRO A 1032 -21.61 3.91 4.35
C PRO A 1032 -21.18 5.07 3.43
N LEU A 1033 -19.87 5.23 3.28
CA LEU A 1033 -19.23 6.15 2.34
C LEU A 1033 -18.73 5.42 1.09
N TYR A 1034 -19.21 4.19 0.88
CA TYR A 1034 -19.02 3.46 -0.37
C TYR A 1034 -19.49 4.32 -1.54
N GLN A 1035 -18.57 4.56 -2.47
CA GLN A 1035 -18.79 5.39 -3.66
C GLN A 1035 -19.26 6.84 -3.37
N GLU A 1036 -18.84 7.44 -2.25
CA GLU A 1036 -19.26 8.81 -1.91
C GLU A 1036 -18.80 9.84 -2.97
N GLY A 1037 -17.71 9.58 -3.70
CA GLY A 1037 -17.15 10.47 -4.72
C GLY A 1037 -18.07 10.75 -5.91
N ILE A 1038 -18.86 9.76 -6.33
CA ILE A 1038 -19.86 9.92 -7.39
C ILE A 1038 -21.16 10.55 -6.87
N LYS A 1039 -21.36 10.61 -5.55
CA LYS A 1039 -22.58 11.13 -4.92
C LYS A 1039 -22.51 12.62 -4.65
N VAL A 1040 -21.42 13.09 -4.07
CA VAL A 1040 -21.28 14.50 -3.65
C VAL A 1040 -20.30 15.28 -4.50
N GLN A 1041 -20.52 16.59 -4.58
CA GLN A 1041 -19.60 17.54 -5.20
C GLN A 1041 -18.44 17.84 -4.24
N THR A 1042 -17.21 17.84 -4.76
CA THR A 1042 -15.99 18.04 -3.96
C THR A 1042 -15.97 19.36 -3.20
N PRO A 1043 -16.37 20.52 -3.78
CA PRO A 1043 -16.41 21.79 -3.05
C PRO A 1043 -17.38 21.80 -1.86
N TRP A 1044 -18.47 21.03 -1.93
CA TRP A 1044 -19.39 20.88 -0.81
C TRP A 1044 -18.80 19.98 0.27
N LEU A 1045 -18.20 18.85 -0.11
CA LEU A 1045 -17.61 17.93 0.84
C LEU A 1045 -16.48 18.58 1.64
N TYR A 1046 -15.62 19.36 0.97
CA TYR A 1046 -14.62 20.21 1.63
C TYR A 1046 -15.22 21.11 2.72
N LYS A 1047 -16.27 21.87 2.39
CA LYS A 1047 -16.95 22.77 3.35
C LYS A 1047 -17.62 21.98 4.49
N PHE A 1048 -18.21 20.83 4.17
CA PHE A 1048 -18.87 19.97 5.14
C PHE A 1048 -17.88 19.37 6.12
N LEU A 1049 -16.70 18.90 5.68
CA LEU A 1049 -15.67 18.36 6.58
C LEU A 1049 -15.16 19.40 7.59
N LYS A 1050 -15.07 20.67 7.18
CA LYS A 1050 -14.64 21.78 8.06
C LYS A 1050 -15.68 22.15 9.10
N ASN A 1051 -16.96 22.16 8.73
CA ASN A 1051 -18.07 22.54 9.60
C ASN A 1051 -19.29 21.65 9.29
N PRO A 1052 -19.28 20.39 9.75
CA PRO A 1052 -20.31 19.42 9.38
C PRO A 1052 -21.62 19.79 10.04
N ASP A 1053 -22.71 19.86 9.29
CA ASP A 1053 -24.05 20.14 9.79
C ASP A 1053 -25.02 18.95 9.73
N ARG A 1054 -26.21 19.09 10.34
CA ARG A 1054 -27.16 17.97 10.41
C ARG A 1054 -27.80 17.74 9.05
N LEU A 1055 -27.42 16.67 8.36
CA LEU A 1055 -27.96 16.30 7.04
C LEU A 1055 -29.20 15.41 7.11
N ARG A 1056 -29.26 14.50 8.10
CA ARG A 1056 -30.37 13.57 8.31
C ARG A 1056 -31.09 13.90 9.61
N PHE A 1057 -32.41 13.84 9.61
CA PHE A 1057 -33.20 14.06 10.82
C PHE A 1057 -33.37 12.79 11.65
N SER A 1058 -33.32 11.61 11.04
CA SER A 1058 -33.43 10.32 11.71
C SER A 1058 -32.21 9.91 12.55
N THR A 1059 -31.03 10.48 12.27
CA THR A 1059 -29.79 10.03 12.91
C THR A 1059 -29.71 10.42 14.39
N VAL A 1060 -29.19 9.50 15.22
CA VAL A 1060 -28.98 9.70 16.66
C VAL A 1060 -27.68 10.45 16.98
N LEU A 1061 -26.84 10.68 15.97
CA LEU A 1061 -25.56 11.35 16.08
C LEU A 1061 -25.29 12.24 14.86
N ARG A 1062 -24.32 13.14 14.98
CA ARG A 1062 -23.87 14.01 13.88
C ARG A 1062 -22.43 13.67 13.53
N MET A 1063 -22.04 13.92 12.28
CA MET A 1063 -20.62 13.85 11.91
C MET A 1063 -19.82 14.80 12.82
N PRO A 1064 -18.80 14.31 13.54
CA PRO A 1064 -18.02 15.16 14.44
C PRO A 1064 -17.22 16.22 13.69
N LYS A 1065 -16.98 17.37 14.33
CA LYS A 1065 -16.06 18.39 13.83
C LYS A 1065 -14.63 18.06 14.26
N PHE A 1066 -13.82 17.64 13.30
CA PHE A 1066 -12.39 17.42 13.51
C PHE A 1066 -11.61 18.72 13.31
N ASN A 1067 -10.48 18.85 14.02
CA ASN A 1067 -9.56 19.97 13.81
C ASN A 1067 -8.70 19.72 12.55
N MET A 1068 -9.31 19.88 11.38
CA MET A 1068 -8.68 19.74 10.06
C MET A 1068 -8.20 21.10 9.52
N SER A 1069 -7.00 21.14 8.97
CA SER A 1069 -6.56 22.24 8.10
C SER A 1069 -7.33 22.27 6.77
N ASP A 1070 -7.21 23.37 6.03
CA ASP A 1070 -7.87 23.49 4.72
C ASP A 1070 -7.28 22.52 3.69
N GLU A 1071 -5.97 22.27 3.74
CA GLU A 1071 -5.29 21.29 2.90
C GLU A 1071 -5.83 19.88 3.17
N GLU A 1072 -5.94 19.48 4.44
CA GLU A 1072 -6.43 18.14 4.81
C GLU A 1072 -7.89 17.92 4.39
N ALA A 1073 -8.75 18.91 4.62
CA ALA A 1073 -10.16 18.82 4.21
C ALA A 1073 -10.30 18.72 2.68
N LEU A 1074 -9.44 19.40 1.93
CA LEU A 1074 -9.45 19.35 0.47
C LEU A 1074 -8.94 17.99 -0.05
N VAL A 1075 -7.82 17.49 0.48
CA VAL A 1075 -7.28 16.17 0.14
C VAL A 1075 -8.32 15.08 0.40
N LEU A 1076 -8.99 15.11 1.57
CA LEU A 1076 -10.01 14.12 1.90
C LEU A 1076 -11.26 14.25 1.02
N ALA A 1077 -11.62 15.45 0.57
CA ALA A 1077 -12.71 15.63 -0.38
C ALA A 1077 -12.36 15.11 -1.79
N ASN A 1078 -11.12 15.35 -2.25
CA ASN A 1078 -10.61 14.83 -3.52
C ASN A 1078 -10.48 13.31 -3.50
N TYR A 1079 -10.04 12.74 -2.38
CA TYR A 1079 -9.87 11.30 -2.18
C TYR A 1079 -11.10 10.50 -2.64
N PHE A 1080 -12.30 10.85 -2.15
CA PHE A 1080 -13.51 10.12 -2.52
C PHE A 1080 -13.78 10.21 -4.03
N ALA A 1081 -13.58 11.38 -4.63
CA ALA A 1081 -13.75 11.54 -6.07
C ALA A 1081 -12.69 10.76 -6.87
N ALA A 1082 -11.42 10.75 -6.42
CA ALA A 1082 -10.31 10.04 -7.04
C ALA A 1082 -10.51 8.53 -7.02
N VAL A 1083 -10.87 7.95 -5.87
CA VAL A 1083 -11.14 6.51 -5.72
C VAL A 1083 -12.30 6.03 -6.60
N ASN A 1084 -13.28 6.90 -6.86
CA ASN A 1084 -14.43 6.55 -7.70
C ASN A 1084 -14.34 7.05 -9.15
N GLY A 1085 -13.19 7.57 -9.58
CA GLY A 1085 -13.00 8.07 -10.95
C GLY A 1085 -13.93 9.22 -11.34
N ALA A 1086 -14.44 9.98 -10.36
CA ALA A 1086 -15.33 11.11 -10.61
C ALA A 1086 -14.52 12.36 -11.00
N GLU A 1087 -15.16 13.36 -11.62
CA GLU A 1087 -14.51 14.63 -11.97
C GLU A 1087 -14.23 15.50 -10.72
N TYR A 1088 -13.03 16.09 -10.61
CA TYR A 1088 -12.59 17.00 -9.55
C TYR A 1088 -11.28 17.72 -9.99
N PRO A 1089 -10.82 18.80 -9.31
CA PRO A 1089 -11.43 19.49 -8.17
C PRO A 1089 -12.65 20.35 -8.56
N TYR A 1090 -12.77 20.72 -9.84
CA TYR A 1090 -13.92 21.41 -10.40
C TYR A 1090 -14.81 20.40 -11.13
N GLN A 1091 -16.13 20.56 -11.01
CA GLN A 1091 -17.10 19.73 -11.71
C GLN A 1091 -17.94 20.60 -12.63
N ASP A 1092 -18.04 20.22 -13.90
CA ASP A 1092 -19.01 20.83 -14.79
C ASP A 1092 -20.41 20.26 -14.52
N ILE A 1093 -21.41 21.14 -14.50
CA ILE A 1093 -22.82 20.76 -14.29
C ILE A 1093 -23.62 21.24 -15.50
N PRO A 1094 -23.66 20.44 -16.58
CA PRO A 1094 -24.36 20.80 -17.81
C PRO A 1094 -25.80 21.24 -17.58
N GLN A 1095 -26.48 20.66 -16.59
CA GLN A 1095 -27.88 20.94 -16.26
C GLN A 1095 -28.14 22.39 -15.80
N ARG A 1096 -27.10 23.15 -15.46
CA ARG A 1096 -27.20 24.58 -15.13
C ARG A 1096 -26.94 25.49 -16.32
N GLU A 1097 -26.30 24.95 -17.36
CA GLU A 1097 -25.84 25.72 -18.50
C GLU A 1097 -27.00 26.14 -19.41
N PRO A 1098 -26.99 27.37 -19.94
CA PRO A 1098 -28.04 27.86 -20.83
C PRO A 1098 -28.24 26.98 -22.07
N GLU A 1099 -27.16 26.42 -22.62
CA GLU A 1099 -27.22 25.55 -23.81
C GLU A 1099 -28.04 24.28 -23.53
N TYR A 1100 -27.74 23.57 -22.45
CA TYR A 1100 -28.50 22.39 -22.03
C TYR A 1100 -29.99 22.71 -21.87
N LEU A 1101 -30.31 23.79 -21.15
CA LEU A 1101 -31.69 24.19 -20.89
C LEU A 1101 -32.41 24.62 -22.17
N SER A 1102 -31.71 25.22 -23.13
CA SER A 1102 -32.28 25.59 -24.43
C SER A 1102 -32.69 24.35 -25.25
N ILE A 1103 -31.89 23.29 -25.20
CA ILE A 1103 -32.18 22.01 -25.86
C ILE A 1103 -33.40 21.35 -25.21
N GLN A 1104 -33.46 21.31 -23.87
CA GLN A 1104 -34.62 20.76 -23.18
C GLN A 1104 -35.90 21.57 -23.46
N ASN A 1105 -35.80 22.90 -23.46
CA ASN A 1105 -36.93 23.78 -23.72
C ASN A 1105 -37.43 23.70 -25.18
N ALA A 1106 -36.56 23.38 -26.13
CA ALA A 1106 -36.95 23.11 -27.52
C ALA A 1106 -37.75 21.80 -27.66
N LYS A 1107 -37.45 20.80 -26.81
CA LYS A 1107 -38.17 19.52 -26.78
C LYS A 1107 -39.47 19.61 -25.98
N TYR A 1108 -39.45 20.31 -24.85
CA TYR A 1108 -40.57 20.50 -23.93
C TYR A 1108 -40.72 21.99 -23.61
N PRO A 1109 -41.70 22.70 -24.21
CA PRO A 1109 -41.91 24.11 -23.95
C PRO A 1109 -42.09 24.41 -22.46
N HIS A 1110 -41.45 25.47 -21.95
CA HIS A 1110 -41.46 25.82 -20.53
C HIS A 1110 -40.87 24.75 -19.59
N TYR A 1111 -39.91 23.96 -20.11
CA TYR A 1111 -39.36 22.77 -19.44
C TYR A 1111 -39.08 22.97 -17.94
N LEU A 1112 -38.26 23.98 -17.59
CA LEU A 1112 -37.82 24.17 -16.22
C LEU A 1112 -38.97 24.67 -15.31
N GLU A 1113 -39.89 25.48 -15.84
CA GLU A 1113 -41.09 25.95 -15.12
C GLU A 1113 -42.03 24.79 -14.81
N GLU A 1114 -42.30 23.91 -15.79
CA GLU A 1114 -43.09 22.70 -15.57
C GLU A 1114 -42.40 21.72 -14.62
N SER A 1115 -41.07 21.60 -14.71
CA SER A 1115 -40.26 20.79 -13.80
C SER A 1115 -40.40 21.27 -12.35
N TRP A 1116 -40.38 22.58 -12.13
CA TRP A 1116 -40.58 23.17 -10.80
C TRP A 1116 -42.00 22.95 -10.28
N LYS A 1117 -43.02 23.09 -11.13
CA LYS A 1117 -44.41 22.81 -10.76
C LYS A 1117 -44.62 21.35 -10.35
N LEU A 1118 -44.01 20.40 -11.06
CA LEU A 1118 -44.04 18.97 -10.71
C LEU A 1118 -43.33 18.69 -9.39
N PHE A 1119 -42.16 19.31 -9.16
CA PHE A 1119 -41.39 19.17 -7.92
C PHE A 1119 -42.13 19.74 -6.70
N ASN A 1120 -42.78 20.89 -6.89
CA ASN A 1120 -43.35 21.72 -5.83
C ASN A 1120 -44.90 21.62 -5.74
N ILE A 1121 -45.47 20.47 -6.10
CA ILE A 1121 -46.91 20.23 -5.90
C ILE A 1121 -47.18 20.27 -4.39
N PRO A 1122 -48.15 21.08 -3.91
CA PRO A 1122 -48.44 21.19 -2.48
C PRO A 1122 -49.10 19.92 -1.93
N ARG A 1123 -49.14 19.81 -0.59
CA ARG A 1123 -49.85 18.73 0.10
C ARG A 1123 -51.38 18.88 -0.11
N PRO A 1124 -52.14 17.77 -0.14
CA PRO A 1124 -51.71 16.38 0.07
C PRO A 1124 -51.21 15.67 -1.21
N ASP A 1125 -51.24 16.33 -2.37
CA ASP A 1125 -51.08 15.68 -3.67
C ASP A 1125 -49.62 15.49 -4.11
N GLY A 1126 -48.70 16.35 -3.65
CA GLY A 1126 -47.30 16.27 -4.05
C GLY A 1126 -46.53 15.10 -3.45
N LEU A 1127 -45.65 14.45 -4.24
CA LEU A 1127 -44.83 13.33 -3.77
C LEU A 1127 -43.66 13.76 -2.89
N CYS A 1128 -42.96 14.83 -3.27
CA CYS A 1128 -41.73 15.26 -2.60
C CYS A 1128 -42.02 15.93 -1.25
N VAL A 1129 -43.00 16.84 -1.20
CA VAL A 1129 -43.37 17.63 0.00
C VAL A 1129 -43.95 16.79 1.14
N LYS A 1130 -44.37 15.55 0.89
CA LYS A 1130 -44.86 14.61 1.92
C LYS A 1130 -43.76 14.28 2.91
N CYS A 1131 -42.55 14.03 2.41
CA CYS A 1131 -41.42 13.59 3.23
C CYS A 1131 -40.33 14.66 3.38
N HIS A 1132 -40.15 15.54 2.38
CA HIS A 1132 -39.07 16.50 2.36
C HIS A 1132 -39.51 17.91 2.71
N GLN A 1133 -38.62 18.66 3.38
CA GLN A 1133 -38.73 20.10 3.54
C GLN A 1133 -37.94 20.82 2.44
N PHE A 1134 -38.52 21.89 1.90
CA PHE A 1134 -37.84 22.82 1.00
C PHE A 1134 -38.66 24.10 0.79
N GLY A 1135 -38.03 25.17 0.30
CA GLY A 1135 -38.74 26.39 -0.12
C GLY A 1135 -39.48 27.12 1.01
N GLY A 1136 -39.04 26.93 2.26
CA GLY A 1136 -39.72 27.45 3.46
C GLY A 1136 -40.91 26.61 3.93
N MET A 1137 -41.24 25.51 3.25
CA MET A 1137 -42.23 24.55 3.72
C MET A 1137 -41.62 23.64 4.78
N GLU A 1138 -42.15 23.74 5.99
CA GLU A 1138 -41.79 22.87 7.10
C GLU A 1138 -42.35 21.46 6.90
N TYR A 1139 -41.60 20.46 7.35
CA TYR A 1139 -42.12 19.10 7.46
C TYR A 1139 -43.15 19.05 8.60
N THR A 1140 -44.40 18.78 8.26
CA THR A 1140 -45.44 18.45 9.25
C THR A 1140 -45.77 16.96 9.16
N SER A 1141 -45.89 16.26 10.29
CA SER A 1141 -46.39 14.89 10.34
C SER A 1141 -47.49 14.80 11.40
N THR A 1142 -48.51 14.01 11.09
CA THR A 1142 -49.59 13.66 12.02
C THR A 1142 -49.54 12.19 12.44
N ASP A 1143 -48.70 11.37 11.80
CA ASP A 1143 -48.49 9.96 12.12
C ASP A 1143 -47.03 9.71 12.57
N PRO A 1144 -46.80 9.18 13.78
CA PRO A 1144 -45.46 8.80 14.25
C PRO A 1144 -44.70 7.84 13.31
N LYS A 1145 -45.39 7.14 12.40
CA LYS A 1145 -44.79 6.24 11.39
C LYS A 1145 -44.27 6.95 10.15
N ASP A 1146 -44.64 8.21 9.93
CA ASP A 1146 -44.22 8.96 8.75
C ASP A 1146 -42.70 9.17 8.75
N LYS A 1147 -42.05 8.82 7.65
CA LYS A 1147 -40.60 8.97 7.48
C LYS A 1147 -40.27 10.37 6.97
N ARG A 1148 -39.32 11.04 7.64
CA ARG A 1148 -38.84 12.38 7.27
C ARG A 1148 -37.60 12.28 6.39
N GLY A 1149 -37.71 12.82 5.17
CA GLY A 1149 -36.60 12.93 4.23
C GLY A 1149 -35.64 14.09 4.56
N PRO A 1150 -34.42 14.10 3.97
CA PRO A 1150 -33.47 15.21 4.10
C PRO A 1150 -34.00 16.52 3.49
N ASN A 1151 -33.43 17.65 3.92
CA ASN A 1151 -33.73 18.95 3.33
C ASN A 1151 -33.21 19.05 1.88
N LEU A 1152 -34.08 19.42 0.94
CA LEU A 1152 -33.74 19.46 -0.48
C LEU A 1152 -33.14 20.80 -0.95
N ASN A 1153 -33.10 21.83 -0.11
CA ASN A 1153 -32.58 23.16 -0.47
C ASN A 1153 -31.12 23.16 -0.94
N ARG A 1154 -30.37 22.11 -0.59
CA ARG A 1154 -28.93 22.04 -0.85
C ARG A 1154 -28.55 21.04 -1.93
N VAL A 1155 -29.52 20.36 -2.56
CA VAL A 1155 -29.25 19.35 -3.59
C VAL A 1155 -28.36 19.94 -4.68
N GLU A 1156 -28.68 21.14 -5.16
CA GLU A 1156 -27.87 21.90 -6.11
C GLU A 1156 -26.39 21.96 -5.69
N SER A 1157 -26.08 22.44 -4.48
CA SER A 1157 -24.69 22.59 -4.06
C SER A 1157 -24.00 21.27 -3.66
N ARG A 1158 -24.77 20.23 -3.31
CA ARG A 1158 -24.27 19.03 -2.61
C ARG A 1158 -24.09 17.84 -3.53
N LEU A 1159 -25.10 17.50 -4.31
CA LEU A 1159 -25.19 16.21 -4.99
C LEU A 1159 -24.79 16.33 -6.46
N ARG A 1160 -24.19 15.28 -7.02
CA ARG A 1160 -23.89 15.23 -8.45
C ARG A 1160 -25.17 14.95 -9.26
N PRO A 1161 -25.32 15.52 -10.48
CA PRO A 1161 -26.52 15.36 -11.29
C PRO A 1161 -26.84 13.91 -11.66
N ASP A 1162 -25.84 13.14 -12.08
CA ASP A 1162 -25.97 11.73 -12.47
C ASP A 1162 -26.43 10.87 -11.29
N TRP A 1163 -25.81 11.03 -10.11
CA TRP A 1163 -26.25 10.36 -8.89
C TRP A 1163 -27.67 10.76 -8.49
N THR A 1164 -27.99 12.06 -8.57
CA THR A 1164 -29.33 12.57 -8.23
C THR A 1164 -30.39 11.97 -9.15
N LEU A 1165 -30.09 11.84 -10.44
CA LEU A 1165 -30.97 11.19 -11.41
C LEU A 1165 -31.21 9.73 -11.04
N LEU A 1166 -30.13 8.97 -10.81
CA LEU A 1166 -30.24 7.55 -10.47
C LEU A 1166 -30.99 7.32 -9.15
N TRP A 1167 -30.74 8.16 -8.13
CA TRP A 1167 -31.45 8.14 -6.86
C TRP A 1167 -32.96 8.36 -6.99
N ILE A 1168 -33.39 9.28 -7.86
CA ILE A 1168 -34.82 9.53 -8.11
C ILE A 1168 -35.43 8.40 -8.95
N SER A 1169 -34.68 7.85 -9.91
CA SER A 1169 -35.12 6.76 -10.78
C SER A 1169 -35.45 5.49 -10.00
N ASN A 1170 -34.52 5.04 -9.14
CA ASN A 1170 -34.76 3.95 -8.19
C ASN A 1170 -33.78 4.06 -7.00
N PRO A 1171 -34.23 4.55 -5.83
CA PRO A 1171 -33.33 4.82 -4.71
C PRO A 1171 -32.73 3.55 -4.08
N LYS A 1172 -33.39 2.38 -4.25
CA LYS A 1172 -32.91 1.10 -3.71
C LYS A 1172 -31.62 0.62 -4.37
N TRP A 1173 -31.39 0.98 -5.64
CA TRP A 1173 -30.14 0.67 -6.35
C TRP A 1173 -28.90 1.33 -5.74
N ILE A 1174 -29.09 2.44 -5.03
CA ILE A 1174 -28.02 3.16 -4.36
C ILE A 1174 -27.91 2.75 -2.89
N THR A 1175 -29.05 2.73 -2.18
CA THR A 1175 -29.11 2.41 -0.76
C THR A 1175 -30.29 1.45 -0.53
N PRO A 1176 -30.05 0.13 -0.47
CA PRO A 1176 -31.11 -0.86 -0.45
C PRO A 1176 -32.09 -0.74 0.74
N TYR A 1177 -31.61 -0.28 1.91
CA TYR A 1177 -32.43 -0.05 3.11
C TYR A 1177 -33.13 1.32 3.16
N THR A 1178 -33.13 2.10 2.07
CA THR A 1178 -33.79 3.41 2.02
C THR A 1178 -35.30 3.34 2.18
N ALA A 1179 -35.89 4.28 2.91
CA ALA A 1179 -37.33 4.45 3.02
C ALA A 1179 -37.94 5.23 1.84
N MET A 1180 -37.12 5.80 0.95
CA MET A 1180 -37.63 6.57 -0.20
C MET A 1180 -38.27 5.63 -1.24
N PRO A 1181 -39.54 5.85 -1.63
CA PRO A 1181 -40.18 5.05 -2.66
C PRO A 1181 -39.69 5.45 -4.07
N GLN A 1182 -39.83 4.52 -5.02
CA GLN A 1182 -39.72 4.82 -6.45
C GLN A 1182 -40.97 5.56 -6.91
N ASN A 1183 -40.85 6.87 -7.11
CA ASN A 1183 -41.98 7.78 -7.33
C ASN A 1183 -42.56 7.72 -8.76
N PHE A 1184 -41.73 7.47 -9.78
CA PHE A 1184 -42.11 7.53 -11.19
C PHE A 1184 -41.92 6.16 -11.86
N LYS A 1185 -42.72 5.17 -11.47
CA LYS A 1185 -42.64 3.81 -12.04
C LYS A 1185 -43.21 3.76 -13.46
N LYS A 1186 -42.55 3.05 -14.36
CA LYS A 1186 -43.01 2.81 -15.74
C LYS A 1186 -44.41 2.18 -15.82
N ALA A 1187 -44.71 1.27 -14.90
CA ALA A 1187 -46.00 0.59 -14.83
C ALA A 1187 -47.14 1.45 -14.27
N THR A 1188 -46.84 2.62 -13.69
CA THR A 1188 -47.85 3.47 -13.03
C THR A 1188 -47.57 4.94 -13.33
N PRO A 1189 -47.97 5.45 -14.51
CA PRO A 1189 -47.82 6.86 -14.87
C PRO A 1189 -48.47 7.77 -13.81
N GLN A 1190 -47.72 8.76 -13.33
CA GLN A 1190 -48.17 9.76 -12.37
C GLN A 1190 -48.21 11.13 -13.03
N PHE A 1191 -49.12 12.00 -12.59
CA PHE A 1191 -49.24 13.39 -13.04
C PHE A 1191 -49.17 13.59 -14.58
N PRO A 1192 -50.12 13.04 -15.36
CA PRO A 1192 -50.09 13.11 -16.82
C PRO A 1192 -50.08 14.54 -17.39
N GLN A 1193 -50.49 15.53 -16.58
CA GLN A 1193 -50.42 16.95 -16.93
C GLN A 1193 -48.98 17.49 -17.07
N PHE A 1194 -47.97 16.80 -16.53
CA PHE A 1194 -46.57 17.18 -16.66
C PHE A 1194 -45.84 16.14 -17.52
N PHE A 1195 -45.32 16.57 -18.67
CA PHE A 1195 -44.56 15.73 -19.60
C PHE A 1195 -45.30 14.46 -20.06
N GLY A 1196 -46.64 14.52 -20.17
CA GLY A 1196 -47.46 13.38 -20.63
C GLY A 1196 -47.53 12.19 -19.67
N GLY A 1197 -47.00 12.31 -18.44
CA GLY A 1197 -46.88 11.19 -17.51
C GLY A 1197 -45.69 10.26 -17.79
N GLU A 1198 -44.77 10.67 -18.66
CA GLU A 1198 -43.54 9.93 -18.97
C GLU A 1198 -42.57 9.99 -17.78
N GLY A 1199 -42.55 8.93 -16.96
CA GLY A 1199 -41.83 8.90 -15.69
C GLY A 1199 -40.31 9.12 -15.80
N ASP A 1200 -39.66 8.71 -16.89
CA ASP A 1200 -38.24 8.97 -17.14
C ASP A 1200 -37.96 10.45 -17.44
N VAL A 1201 -38.86 11.11 -18.18
CA VAL A 1201 -38.80 12.55 -18.42
C VAL A 1201 -39.08 13.33 -17.14
N GLN A 1202 -40.10 12.93 -16.39
CA GLN A 1202 -40.43 13.50 -15.09
C GLN A 1202 -39.27 13.38 -14.09
N THR A 1203 -38.57 12.25 -14.07
CA THR A 1203 -37.39 12.05 -13.22
C THR A 1203 -36.25 13.01 -13.59
N ARG A 1204 -35.95 13.17 -14.90
CA ARG A 1204 -34.97 14.15 -15.39
C ARG A 1204 -35.36 15.60 -15.08
N ALA A 1205 -36.65 15.92 -15.24
CA ALA A 1205 -37.22 17.22 -14.91
C ALA A 1205 -37.04 17.56 -13.42
N ILE A 1206 -37.37 16.63 -12.51
CA ILE A 1206 -37.14 16.83 -11.07
C ILE A 1206 -35.65 17.04 -10.77
N ARG A 1207 -34.75 16.24 -11.34
CA ARG A 1207 -33.31 16.44 -11.20
C ARG A 1207 -32.90 17.85 -11.65
N ASP A 1208 -33.38 18.34 -12.79
CA ASP A 1208 -33.01 19.68 -13.30
C ASP A 1208 -33.58 20.82 -12.45
N ALA A 1209 -34.81 20.68 -11.96
CA ALA A 1209 -35.38 21.61 -11.00
C ALA A 1209 -34.54 21.68 -9.72
N LEU A 1210 -34.07 20.52 -9.22
CA LEU A 1210 -33.19 20.45 -8.05
C LEU A 1210 -31.77 21.00 -8.34
N MET A 1211 -31.23 20.80 -9.55
CA MET A 1211 -29.93 21.32 -9.97
C MET A 1211 -29.97 22.83 -10.27
N ASN A 1212 -31.15 23.41 -10.43
CA ASN A 1212 -31.38 24.85 -10.61
C ASN A 1212 -32.20 25.44 -9.46
N TYR A 1213 -32.18 24.82 -8.27
CA TYR A 1213 -33.07 25.13 -7.17
C TYR A 1213 -33.10 26.62 -6.81
N HIS A 1214 -31.94 27.26 -6.64
CA HIS A 1214 -31.89 28.69 -6.28
C HIS A 1214 -32.41 29.59 -7.41
N ARG A 1215 -32.04 29.27 -8.66
CA ARG A 1215 -32.56 29.96 -9.86
C ARG A 1215 -34.09 29.88 -9.92
N MET A 1216 -34.66 28.72 -9.60
CA MET A 1216 -36.11 28.52 -9.58
C MET A 1216 -36.81 29.24 -8.44
N MET A 1217 -36.20 29.27 -7.26
CA MET A 1217 -36.72 30.03 -6.12
C MET A 1217 -36.76 31.53 -6.39
N GLU A 1218 -35.74 32.08 -7.06
CA GLU A 1218 -35.69 33.50 -7.44
C GLU A 1218 -36.74 33.86 -8.50
N GLN A 1219 -36.93 33.00 -9.50
CA GLN A 1219 -37.83 33.27 -10.63
C GLN A 1219 -39.32 33.16 -10.30
N ASN A 1220 -39.71 32.34 -9.30
CA ASN A 1220 -41.12 32.01 -9.06
C ASN A 1220 -41.76 32.78 -7.88
N GLU A 1221 -41.07 33.78 -7.31
CA GLU A 1221 -41.40 34.48 -6.06
C GLU A 1221 -41.62 33.51 -4.85
N LYS A 1222 -41.49 34.01 -3.62
CA LYS A 1222 -41.73 33.17 -2.43
C LYS A 1222 -43.12 32.53 -2.51
N VAL A 1223 -43.19 31.21 -2.39
CA VAL A 1223 -44.46 30.47 -2.29
C VAL A 1223 -45.35 31.12 -1.22
N ALA A 1224 -46.61 31.36 -1.56
CA ALA A 1224 -47.63 31.95 -0.71
C ALA A 1224 -47.73 31.21 0.64
N GLY A 1225 -47.32 31.87 1.73
CA GLY A 1225 -47.47 31.33 3.09
C GLY A 1225 -46.43 31.74 4.13
N SER A 1226 -45.30 32.38 3.78
CA SER A 1226 -44.32 32.82 4.79
C SER A 1226 -44.57 34.26 5.26
N GLU A 1227 -45.39 34.42 6.31
CA GLU A 1227 -45.09 35.48 7.26
C GLU A 1227 -43.74 35.18 7.90
N THR A 1228 -42.94 36.23 8.02
CA THR A 1228 -41.55 36.23 8.49
C THR A 1228 -41.33 35.48 9.80
N ALA A 1229 -40.25 34.69 9.85
CA ALA A 1229 -39.52 34.43 11.10
C ALA A 1229 -38.03 34.75 10.89
N PRO A 1230 -37.35 35.26 11.93
CA PRO A 1230 -36.29 36.25 11.82
C PRO A 1230 -34.91 35.64 11.55
N GLY A 1231 -34.01 36.47 11.04
CA GLY A 1231 -32.66 36.10 10.63
C GLY A 1231 -31.90 35.30 11.69
N GLN A 1232 -31.24 34.23 11.23
CA GLN A 1232 -30.09 33.71 11.93
C GLN A 1232 -28.96 34.72 11.76
N ALA A 1233 -28.88 35.59 12.76
CA ALA A 1233 -27.72 36.39 13.08
C ALA A 1233 -26.48 35.50 13.17
N GLY A 1234 -25.34 36.08 12.78
CA GLY A 1234 -24.05 35.51 13.09
C GLY A 1234 -23.91 35.23 14.59
N GLY A 1235 -23.40 34.05 14.90
CA GLY A 1235 -22.72 33.74 16.14
C GLY A 1235 -21.33 33.26 15.75
N GLN A 1236 -20.33 33.87 16.39
CA GLN A 1236 -18.90 33.63 16.21
C GLN A 1236 -18.50 32.17 16.40
#